data_AF-V9VXD6-F1
#
_entry.id   AF-V9VXD6-F1
#
_cell.length_a   1.000
_cell.length_b   1.000
_cell.length_c   1.000
_cell.angle_alpha   90.00
_cell.angle_beta   90.00
_cell.angle_gamma   90.00
#
_symmetry.space_group_name_H-M   'P 1'
#
loop_
_entity.id
_entity.type
_entity.pdbx_description
1 polymer ?
#
loop_
_entity_poly.entity_id
_entity_poly.type
_entity_poly.pdbx_seq_one_letter_code
_entity_poly.pdbx_strand_id
1 'polypeptide(L)'
;MDSHSSDLSPARLQVMWNRLLAVVEEQGQTLIRAAFSPIVRECGDISAGIFDAEGRMLAQAVTGTPGHINTMAEAVLHLRERFPVETMKPGDIFMTNDPWLASGHLNDFLLMMPAFKGGKVVGFTACTSHLVDLGGLGMGPEGSDIYDEGLLIPPCKLVEAGTPNAPLMDIIRANSREPIANEGDIYALIACCEAGVTRLAAMMEEFRIGDLDALGAYIIGTSRRGTLEAIAEVPEGVYRNVLKMDGYENALELHAALTVTKTGMHVDFTGTSGCSRKGINVPLNYATAYTVFALRCIVGPDIPNNTGSLEPFTVDGPKGCILNAQRPVPVAMRHTLGQVTPDLVLGCLHQALPDQVPAEGASCMFDLPMRHAPEVACDGGRTFAIEPVHNGGTGARPHADGLSATAYPSGVYGSQLEITEAVAPVIMWRRELRPDSGGAGKFRGGLDPAKVLCGAGSMELIGCLIRAFAGPGDRVLGIDYGYAFAASATAQVQADYLKARERALTVSVDNILAARTPETRIVFVCNPGNPTGTLIPNSELLGLRAGLPADVLLVVDQAYAEFADAENDPGEVFALVEGGDTVVTRTLSKAYGLAGARAGWGYFPPGIAGEVRKLLNPNNISIPSQAMAAAAMRDQTHMRDAVARTAAIRNRFAAACRALGLAVPQSHTNFVLIRFASPGEARTADAALRAEKLLMRGMGGYGLSDCLRATICSQKVMERALAVLKGITP
;
A
#
# COMPACT_ATOMS: atom_id res chain seq x y z
N MET A 1 29.48 -21.33 50.33
CA MET A 1 28.60 -20.16 50.47
C MET A 1 29.19 -19.09 49.59
N ASP A 2 28.68 -18.95 48.37
CA ASP A 2 28.81 -17.72 47.59
C ASP A 2 27.46 -17.53 46.92
N SER A 3 26.66 -16.65 47.53
CA SER A 3 25.32 -16.27 47.10
C SER A 3 25.44 -15.36 45.89
N HIS A 4 25.49 -15.92 44.69
CA HIS A 4 25.19 -15.18 43.47
C HIS A 4 23.67 -14.99 43.38
N SER A 5 23.15 -13.91 43.99
CA SER A 5 21.86 -13.36 43.58
C SER A 5 22.01 -12.90 42.13
N SER A 6 21.45 -13.70 41.23
CA SER A 6 21.57 -13.65 39.78
C SER A 6 20.74 -12.52 39.17
N ASP A 7 21.07 -11.26 39.44
CA ASP A 7 20.47 -10.17 38.68
C ASP A 7 21.02 -10.18 37.26
N LEU A 8 20.24 -10.74 36.34
CA LEU A 8 20.51 -10.67 34.91
C LEU A 8 20.52 -9.20 34.49
N SER A 9 21.66 -8.70 33.99
CA SER A 9 21.75 -7.30 33.55
C SER A 9 20.70 -6.99 32.46
N PRO A 10 20.16 -5.75 32.40
CA PRO A 10 19.19 -5.35 31.37
C PRO A 10 19.68 -5.61 29.94
N ALA A 11 20.97 -5.41 29.67
CA ALA A 11 21.57 -5.69 28.36
C ALA A 11 21.46 -7.17 27.98
N ARG A 12 21.67 -8.09 28.94
CA ARG A 12 21.54 -9.53 28.72
C ARG A 12 20.08 -9.93 28.48
N LEU A 13 19.14 -9.35 29.22
CA LEU A 13 17.70 -9.57 29.03
C LEU A 13 17.22 -9.07 27.66
N GLN A 14 17.73 -7.91 27.19
CA GLN A 14 17.41 -7.41 25.85
C GLN A 14 17.94 -8.33 24.74
N VAL A 15 19.15 -8.87 24.88
CA VAL A 15 19.70 -9.85 23.92
C VAL A 15 18.83 -11.11 23.89
N MET A 16 18.40 -11.60 25.05
CA MET A 16 17.47 -12.73 25.14
C MET A 16 16.13 -12.41 24.47
N TRP A 17 15.56 -11.22 24.68
CA TRP A 17 14.32 -10.82 24.02
C TRP A 17 14.47 -10.80 22.50
N ASN A 18 15.54 -10.22 21.97
CA ASN A 18 15.82 -10.23 20.53
C ASN A 18 15.97 -11.67 19.99
N ARG A 19 16.58 -12.58 20.76
CA ARG A 19 16.64 -14.00 20.40
C ARG A 19 15.26 -14.64 20.39
N LEU A 20 14.42 -14.35 21.38
CA LEU A 20 13.07 -14.89 21.48
C LEU A 20 12.19 -14.46 20.28
N LEU A 21 12.33 -13.21 19.82
CA LEU A 21 11.66 -12.75 18.60
C LEU A 21 12.10 -13.57 17.38
N ALA A 22 13.40 -13.87 17.25
CA ALA A 22 13.89 -14.73 16.16
C ALA A 22 13.37 -16.18 16.26
N VAL A 23 13.19 -16.70 17.48
CA VAL A 23 12.60 -18.02 17.71
C VAL A 23 11.15 -18.06 17.20
N VAL A 24 10.35 -17.05 17.52
CA VAL A 24 8.95 -17.00 17.08
C VAL A 24 8.83 -16.78 15.57
N GLU A 25 9.72 -15.99 14.97
CA GLU A 25 9.74 -15.81 13.52
C GLU A 25 10.03 -17.14 12.80
N GLU A 26 10.98 -17.94 13.29
CA GLU A 26 11.25 -19.27 12.74
C GLU A 26 10.02 -20.21 12.87
N GLN A 27 9.33 -20.16 14.01
CA GLN A 27 8.07 -20.88 14.22
C GLN A 27 7.03 -20.51 13.14
N GLY A 28 6.81 -19.22 12.88
CA GLY A 28 5.88 -18.75 11.85
C GLY A 28 6.28 -19.18 10.43
N GLN A 29 7.57 -19.12 10.09
CA GLN A 29 8.08 -19.55 8.79
C GLN A 29 7.90 -21.06 8.55
N THR A 30 8.04 -21.89 9.59
CA THR A 30 7.75 -23.33 9.50
C THR A 30 6.30 -23.57 9.11
N LEU A 31 5.35 -22.84 9.71
CA LEU A 31 3.93 -22.97 9.39
C LEU A 31 3.64 -22.66 7.92
N ILE A 32 4.12 -21.51 7.43
CA ILE A 32 3.91 -21.10 6.03
C ILE A 32 4.48 -22.14 5.05
N ARG A 33 5.67 -22.69 5.33
CA ARG A 33 6.33 -23.65 4.44
C ARG A 33 5.73 -25.06 4.48
N ALA A 34 5.11 -25.44 5.58
CA ALA A 34 4.49 -26.76 5.75
C ALA A 34 3.03 -26.80 5.30
N ALA A 35 2.39 -25.64 5.14
CA ALA A 35 0.98 -25.53 4.80
C ALA A 35 0.65 -26.03 3.38
N PHE A 36 -0.56 -26.59 3.26
CA PHE A 36 -1.11 -27.18 2.05
C PHE A 36 -2.05 -26.21 1.35
N SER A 37 -2.88 -25.49 2.09
CA SER A 37 -3.86 -24.57 1.51
C SER A 37 -3.21 -23.27 1.01
N PRO A 38 -3.68 -22.72 -0.13
CA PRO A 38 -3.17 -21.44 -0.64
C PRO A 38 -3.41 -20.24 0.30
N ILE A 39 -4.48 -20.26 1.10
CA ILE A 39 -4.79 -19.18 2.05
C ILE A 39 -3.70 -19.06 3.13
N VAL A 40 -3.18 -20.19 3.60
CA VAL A 40 -2.09 -20.23 4.57
C VAL A 40 -0.74 -20.00 3.88
N ARG A 41 -0.45 -20.79 2.84
CA ARG A 41 0.88 -20.83 2.20
C ARG A 41 1.22 -19.58 1.39
N GLU A 42 0.26 -19.08 0.60
CA GLU A 42 0.49 -17.96 -0.32
C GLU A 42 -0.01 -16.63 0.27
N CYS A 43 -1.13 -16.66 0.99
CA CYS A 43 -1.76 -15.45 1.50
C CYS A 43 -1.26 -15.09 2.91
N GLY A 44 -0.72 -16.05 3.68
CA GLY A 44 -0.10 -15.79 4.97
C GLY A 44 -1.08 -15.56 6.13
N ASP A 45 -2.29 -16.15 6.06
CA ASP A 45 -3.29 -16.04 7.12
C ASP A 45 -2.99 -16.96 8.31
N ILE A 46 -1.95 -16.58 9.07
CA ILE A 46 -1.40 -17.34 10.19
C ILE A 46 -0.94 -16.44 11.32
N SER A 47 -0.79 -16.99 12.52
CA SER A 47 -0.01 -16.36 13.59
C SER A 47 0.77 -17.38 14.40
N ALA A 48 1.79 -16.90 15.11
CA ALA A 48 2.60 -17.69 16.02
C ALA A 48 3.06 -16.85 17.21
N GLY A 49 3.13 -17.45 18.39
CA GLY A 49 3.53 -16.78 19.62
C GLY A 49 4.16 -17.69 20.66
N ILE A 50 4.99 -17.09 21.52
CA ILE A 50 5.56 -17.71 22.72
C ILE A 50 5.02 -17.03 23.97
N PHE A 51 4.69 -17.86 24.95
CA PHE A 51 4.05 -17.52 26.20
C PHE A 51 4.87 -18.04 27.38
N ASP A 52 4.81 -17.35 28.52
CA ASP A 52 5.35 -17.88 29.79
C ASP A 52 4.42 -18.92 30.43
N ALA A 53 4.82 -19.47 31.58
CA ALA A 53 4.05 -20.50 32.29
C ALA A 53 2.69 -20.01 32.83
N GLU A 54 2.51 -18.69 32.96
CA GLU A 54 1.24 -18.07 33.32
C GLU A 54 0.31 -17.90 32.10
N GLY A 55 0.81 -18.14 30.89
CA GLY A 55 0.08 -17.93 29.65
C GLY A 55 0.12 -16.49 29.14
N ARG A 56 1.06 -15.66 29.61
CA ARG A 56 1.24 -14.29 29.12
C ARG A 56 2.10 -14.32 27.86
N MET A 57 1.63 -13.68 26.80
CA MET A 57 2.37 -13.59 25.54
C MET A 57 3.62 -12.75 25.72
N LEU A 58 4.78 -13.31 25.39
CA LEU A 58 6.08 -12.63 25.48
C LEU A 58 6.55 -12.11 24.11
N ALA A 59 6.30 -12.88 23.06
CA ALA A 59 6.73 -12.60 21.71
C ALA A 59 5.76 -13.22 20.70
N GLN A 60 5.65 -12.59 19.53
CA GLN A 60 4.79 -13.01 18.43
C GLN A 60 5.51 -12.79 17.09
N ALA A 61 5.15 -13.55 16.06
CA ALA A 61 5.75 -13.43 14.74
C ALA A 61 5.35 -12.11 14.07
N VAL A 62 6.16 -11.59 13.14
CA VAL A 62 5.81 -10.37 12.37
C VAL A 62 4.99 -10.73 11.13
N THR A 63 4.18 -11.77 11.25
CA THR A 63 3.31 -12.30 10.20
C THR A 63 1.92 -12.49 10.79
N GLY A 64 0.90 -12.32 9.94
CA GLY A 64 -0.49 -12.61 10.32
C GLY A 64 -1.43 -11.44 10.44
N THR A 65 -2.64 -11.78 10.86
CA THR A 65 -3.73 -10.85 11.11
C THR A 65 -3.88 -10.55 12.61
N PRO A 66 -4.23 -9.30 13.00
CA PRO A 66 -4.56 -8.96 14.38
C PRO A 66 -5.61 -9.90 14.99
N GLY A 67 -6.55 -10.34 14.15
CA GLY A 67 -7.62 -11.25 14.53
C GLY A 67 -7.14 -12.60 15.02
N HIS A 68 -5.96 -13.07 14.60
CA HIS A 68 -5.33 -14.29 15.12
C HIS A 68 -4.44 -13.98 16.32
N ILE A 69 -3.59 -12.96 16.22
CA ILE A 69 -2.54 -12.68 17.23
C ILE A 69 -3.15 -12.32 18.59
N ASN A 70 -4.04 -11.32 18.61
CA ASN A 70 -4.57 -10.79 19.85
C ASN A 70 -5.59 -11.75 20.48
N THR A 71 -6.35 -12.49 19.65
CA THR A 71 -7.26 -13.52 20.17
C THR A 71 -6.51 -14.75 20.67
N MET A 72 -5.38 -15.11 20.05
CA MET A 72 -4.53 -16.20 20.52
C MET A 72 -4.01 -15.92 21.93
N ALA A 73 -3.74 -14.65 22.27
CA ALA A 73 -3.30 -14.29 23.61
C ALA A 73 -4.35 -14.62 24.69
N GLU A 74 -5.63 -14.39 24.41
CA GLU A 74 -6.75 -14.76 25.29
C GLU A 74 -6.98 -16.28 25.29
N ALA A 75 -6.94 -16.91 24.12
CA ALA A 75 -7.22 -18.33 23.95
C ALA A 75 -6.25 -19.24 24.72
N VAL A 76 -4.96 -18.87 24.79
CA VAL A 76 -3.96 -19.58 25.61
C VAL A 76 -4.36 -19.59 27.09
N LEU A 77 -4.92 -18.49 27.61
CA LEU A 77 -5.40 -18.43 28.98
C LEU A 77 -6.59 -19.37 29.20
N HIS A 78 -7.54 -19.40 28.26
CA HIS A 78 -8.69 -20.32 28.31
C HIS A 78 -8.27 -21.79 28.25
N LEU A 79 -7.33 -22.15 27.37
CA LEU A 79 -6.82 -23.52 27.29
C LEU A 79 -6.06 -23.91 28.56
N ARG A 80 -5.28 -23.00 29.15
CA ARG A 80 -4.58 -23.23 30.42
C ARG A 80 -5.53 -23.36 31.62
N GLU A 81 -6.64 -22.62 31.62
CA GLU A 81 -7.70 -22.78 32.64
C GLU A 81 -8.39 -24.15 32.49
N ARG A 82 -8.67 -24.57 31.25
CA ARG A 82 -9.32 -25.85 30.95
C ARG A 82 -8.41 -27.05 31.22
N PHE A 83 -7.13 -26.93 30.91
CA PHE A 83 -6.10 -27.96 31.06
C PHE A 83 -5.03 -27.44 32.01
N PRO A 84 -5.16 -27.69 33.32
CA PRO A 84 -4.20 -27.20 34.30
C PRO A 84 -2.78 -27.70 34.03
N VAL A 85 -1.79 -26.84 34.24
CA VAL A 85 -0.37 -27.06 33.89
C VAL A 85 0.19 -28.35 34.48
N GLU A 86 -0.23 -28.71 35.68
CA GLU A 86 0.15 -29.93 36.39
C GLU A 86 -0.35 -31.23 35.73
N THR A 87 -1.34 -31.14 34.85
CA THR A 87 -1.91 -32.29 34.12
C THR A 87 -1.24 -32.53 32.76
N MET A 88 -0.47 -31.55 32.28
CA MET A 88 0.15 -31.58 30.96
C MET A 88 1.35 -32.51 30.92
N LYS A 89 1.58 -33.15 29.77
CA LYS A 89 2.74 -34.02 29.52
C LYS A 89 3.58 -33.51 28.34
N PRO A 90 4.90 -33.79 28.30
CA PRO A 90 5.70 -33.52 27.11
C PRO A 90 5.09 -34.16 25.87
N GLY A 91 4.95 -33.39 24.80
CA GLY A 91 4.34 -33.83 23.54
C GLY A 91 2.80 -33.75 23.50
N ASP A 92 2.14 -33.27 24.56
CA ASP A 92 0.72 -32.92 24.46
C ASP A 92 0.54 -31.68 23.57
N ILE A 93 -0.51 -31.64 22.75
CA ILE A 93 -0.95 -30.44 22.02
C ILE A 93 -2.46 -30.29 22.19
N PHE A 94 -2.88 -29.12 22.63
CA PHE A 94 -4.28 -28.75 22.85
C PHE A 94 -4.79 -27.89 21.70
N MET A 95 -6.09 -27.95 21.43
CA MET A 95 -6.68 -27.17 20.35
C MET A 95 -8.12 -26.73 20.62
N THR A 96 -8.56 -25.72 19.87
CA THR A 96 -9.98 -25.39 19.66
C THR A 96 -10.12 -24.50 18.42
N ASN A 97 -11.32 -24.45 17.86
CA ASN A 97 -11.74 -23.44 16.89
C ASN A 97 -13.02 -22.72 17.34
N ASP A 98 -13.33 -22.76 18.64
CA ASP A 98 -14.52 -22.11 19.18
C ASP A 98 -14.41 -20.58 18.96
N PRO A 99 -15.35 -19.94 18.25
CA PRO A 99 -15.28 -18.52 17.90
C PRO A 99 -15.12 -17.60 19.11
N TRP A 100 -15.77 -17.94 20.23
CA TRP A 100 -15.80 -17.09 21.42
C TRP A 100 -14.59 -17.29 22.33
N LEU A 101 -13.83 -18.37 22.13
CA LEU A 101 -12.60 -18.66 22.88
C LEU A 101 -11.33 -18.39 22.06
N ALA A 102 -11.41 -18.49 20.74
CA ALA A 102 -10.30 -18.35 19.81
C ALA A 102 -10.55 -17.21 18.82
N SER A 103 -10.33 -17.43 17.53
CA SER A 103 -10.28 -16.36 16.54
C SER A 103 -11.64 -16.08 15.89
N GLY A 104 -12.73 -16.00 16.65
CA GLY A 104 -13.98 -15.38 16.19
C GLY A 104 -14.80 -16.07 15.09
N HIS A 105 -14.31 -17.16 14.47
CA HIS A 105 -15.08 -18.03 13.56
C HIS A 105 -14.52 -19.45 13.57
N LEU A 106 -15.24 -20.39 12.94
CA LEU A 106 -14.88 -21.81 12.97
C LEU A 106 -13.63 -22.14 12.16
N ASN A 107 -13.34 -21.41 11.08
CA ASN A 107 -12.24 -21.76 10.17
C ASN A 107 -10.86 -21.61 10.80
N ASP A 108 -10.72 -20.81 11.86
CA ASP A 108 -9.43 -20.58 12.49
C ASP A 108 -9.17 -21.60 13.60
N PHE A 109 -8.17 -22.46 13.37
CA PHE A 109 -7.76 -23.46 14.33
C PHE A 109 -6.60 -22.94 15.17
N LEU A 110 -6.78 -22.92 16.48
CA LEU A 110 -5.75 -22.54 17.44
C LEU A 110 -5.16 -23.78 18.11
N LEU A 111 -3.83 -23.87 18.14
CA LEU A 111 -3.10 -24.91 18.85
C LEU A 111 -2.22 -24.29 19.94
N MET A 112 -2.06 -25.02 21.04
CA MET A 112 -1.16 -24.68 22.15
C MET A 112 -0.36 -25.91 22.58
N MET A 113 0.96 -25.77 22.65
CA MET A 113 1.87 -26.82 23.10
C MET A 113 2.71 -26.34 24.30
N PRO A 114 2.70 -27.06 25.45
CA PRO A 114 3.58 -26.78 26.58
C PRO A 114 5.05 -27.11 26.26
N ALA A 115 5.93 -26.18 26.60
CA ALA A 115 7.38 -26.37 26.59
C ALA A 115 7.84 -26.87 27.97
N PHE A 116 8.65 -27.94 28.00
CA PHE A 116 9.15 -28.53 29.24
C PHE A 116 10.66 -28.34 29.42
N LYS A 117 11.10 -28.05 30.65
CA LYS A 117 12.50 -28.12 31.08
C LYS A 117 12.58 -28.69 32.50
N GLY A 118 13.42 -29.69 32.72
CA GLY A 118 13.58 -30.32 34.03
C GLY A 118 12.28 -30.93 34.60
N GLY A 119 11.39 -31.43 33.73
CA GLY A 119 10.10 -32.01 34.13
C GLY A 119 9.02 -31.00 34.52
N LYS A 120 9.26 -29.69 34.32
CA LYS A 120 8.28 -28.62 34.57
C LYS A 120 7.95 -27.90 33.28
N VAL A 121 6.72 -27.41 33.17
CA VAL A 121 6.33 -26.48 32.11
C VAL A 121 7.01 -25.14 32.36
N VAL A 122 7.69 -24.62 31.35
CA VAL A 122 8.40 -23.32 31.41
C VAL A 122 7.77 -22.25 30.53
N GLY A 123 6.79 -22.63 29.71
CA GLY A 123 6.06 -21.74 28.81
C GLY A 123 5.25 -22.53 27.80
N PHE A 124 4.69 -21.82 26.82
CA PHE A 124 3.90 -22.41 25.74
C PHE A 124 4.31 -21.83 24.39
N THR A 125 4.16 -22.63 23.34
CA THR A 125 4.05 -22.14 21.97
C THR A 125 2.61 -22.25 21.54
N ALA A 126 2.13 -21.25 20.81
CA ALA A 126 0.81 -21.30 20.19
C ALA A 126 0.88 -20.77 18.76
N CYS A 127 -0.07 -21.21 17.95
CA CYS A 127 -0.26 -20.72 16.60
C CYS A 127 -1.74 -20.81 16.22
N THR A 128 -2.11 -20.07 15.18
CA THR A 128 -3.44 -20.11 14.59
C THR A 128 -3.31 -20.03 13.07
N SER A 129 -4.14 -20.77 12.35
CA SER A 129 -4.28 -20.61 10.89
C SER A 129 -5.70 -20.88 10.44
N HIS A 130 -6.04 -20.35 9.28
CA HIS A 130 -7.31 -20.58 8.62
C HIS A 130 -7.33 -21.91 7.86
N LEU A 131 -8.31 -22.77 8.14
CA LEU A 131 -8.63 -23.97 7.36
C LEU A 131 -9.72 -23.66 6.33
N VAL A 132 -9.53 -24.11 5.10
CA VAL A 132 -10.34 -23.70 3.94
C VAL A 132 -11.81 -24.16 4.02
N ASP A 133 -12.09 -25.32 4.64
CA ASP A 133 -13.45 -25.88 4.64
C ASP A 133 -13.75 -26.75 5.86
N LEU A 134 -14.83 -26.43 6.60
CA LEU A 134 -15.28 -27.21 7.77
C LEU A 134 -16.71 -27.74 7.61
N GLY A 135 -17.17 -27.91 6.37
CA GLY A 135 -18.51 -28.43 6.11
C GLY A 135 -19.58 -27.35 6.23
N GLY A 136 -20.72 -27.69 6.85
CA GLY A 136 -21.87 -26.79 6.99
C GLY A 136 -22.41 -26.28 5.64
N LEU A 137 -22.94 -25.06 5.61
CA LEU A 137 -23.19 -24.30 4.40
C LEU A 137 -21.91 -23.74 3.77
N GLY A 138 -20.73 -24.03 4.34
CA GLY A 138 -19.42 -23.52 3.94
C GLY A 138 -19.25 -22.02 4.17
N MET A 139 -18.07 -21.51 3.85
CA MET A 139 -17.71 -20.12 4.11
C MET A 139 -18.65 -19.18 3.34
N GLY A 140 -19.38 -18.34 4.08
CA GLY A 140 -20.44 -17.50 3.53
C GLY A 140 -21.33 -16.87 4.61
N PRO A 141 -22.09 -15.82 4.27
CA PRO A 141 -23.01 -15.16 5.21
C PRO A 141 -24.31 -15.95 5.43
N GLU A 142 -24.53 -17.05 4.73
CA GLU A 142 -25.85 -17.69 4.59
C GLU A 142 -26.32 -18.47 5.83
N GLY A 143 -25.41 -18.80 6.76
CA GLY A 143 -25.76 -19.48 8.01
C GLY A 143 -26.78 -18.70 8.83
N SER A 144 -27.77 -19.40 9.36
CA SER A 144 -28.80 -18.81 10.24
C SER A 144 -28.39 -18.84 11.72
N ASP A 145 -27.52 -19.79 12.08
CA ASP A 145 -26.83 -19.90 13.36
C ASP A 145 -25.45 -20.56 13.16
N ILE A 146 -24.64 -20.62 14.22
CA ILE A 146 -23.29 -21.20 14.18
C ILE A 146 -23.26 -22.67 13.74
N TYR A 147 -24.36 -23.42 13.88
CA TYR A 147 -24.39 -24.84 13.52
C TYR A 147 -24.52 -25.03 12.01
N ASP A 148 -25.07 -24.05 11.30
CA ASP A 148 -25.06 -24.02 9.83
C ASP A 148 -23.64 -23.77 9.28
N GLU A 149 -22.71 -23.22 10.07
CA GLU A 149 -21.42 -22.74 9.58
C GLU A 149 -20.32 -23.82 9.55
N GLY A 150 -20.54 -24.98 10.19
CA GLY A 150 -19.65 -26.14 10.09
C GLY A 150 -19.26 -26.76 11.43
N LEU A 151 -18.08 -27.38 11.44
CA LEU A 151 -17.58 -28.14 12.58
C LEU A 151 -17.01 -27.24 13.69
N LEU A 152 -17.65 -27.25 14.86
CA LEU A 152 -17.10 -26.68 16.10
C LEU A 152 -16.41 -27.76 16.95
N ILE A 153 -15.16 -27.50 17.31
CA ILE A 153 -14.30 -28.32 18.16
C ILE A 153 -14.07 -27.56 19.47
N PRO A 154 -14.67 -28.00 20.58
CA PRO A 154 -14.41 -27.40 21.88
C PRO A 154 -12.96 -27.67 22.32
N PRO A 155 -12.44 -26.94 23.32
CA PRO A 155 -11.13 -27.20 23.92
C PRO A 155 -10.89 -28.69 24.19
N CYS A 156 -9.95 -29.27 23.45
CA CYS A 156 -9.63 -30.70 23.49
C CYS A 156 -8.13 -30.96 23.29
N LYS A 157 -7.72 -32.23 23.43
CA LYS A 157 -6.36 -32.68 23.17
C LYS A 157 -6.28 -33.25 21.75
N LEU A 158 -5.47 -32.60 20.90
CA LEU A 158 -5.19 -33.01 19.52
C LEU A 158 -4.07 -34.05 19.45
N VAL A 159 -3.01 -33.86 20.24
CA VAL A 159 -1.89 -34.80 20.34
C VAL A 159 -1.71 -35.17 21.80
N GLU A 160 -1.61 -36.47 22.09
CA GLU A 160 -1.32 -36.99 23.42
C GLU A 160 0.06 -37.62 23.46
N ALA A 161 0.97 -37.00 24.23
CA ALA A 161 2.36 -37.43 24.37
C ALA A 161 3.03 -37.82 23.03
N GLY A 162 2.87 -36.98 22.01
CA GLY A 162 3.40 -37.19 20.66
C GLY A 162 2.55 -38.08 19.73
N THR A 163 1.40 -38.58 20.18
CA THR A 163 0.49 -39.40 19.36
C THR A 163 -0.75 -38.61 18.97
N PRO A 164 -0.99 -38.32 17.67
CA PRO A 164 -2.19 -37.64 17.20
C PRO A 164 -3.48 -38.40 17.54
N ASN A 165 -4.53 -37.67 17.89
CA ASN A 165 -5.86 -38.20 18.17
C ASN A 165 -6.56 -38.60 16.86
N ALA A 166 -6.32 -39.83 16.42
CA ALA A 166 -6.85 -40.34 15.15
C ALA A 166 -8.39 -40.20 15.01
N PRO A 167 -9.22 -40.54 16.04
CA PRO A 167 -10.66 -40.31 15.97
C PRO A 167 -11.05 -38.83 15.73
N LEU A 168 -10.35 -37.89 16.35
CA LEU A 168 -10.59 -36.46 16.13
C LEU A 168 -10.22 -36.05 14.70
N MET A 169 -9.08 -36.51 14.19
CA MET A 169 -8.67 -36.29 12.81
C MET A 169 -9.68 -36.87 11.81
N ASP A 170 -10.23 -38.06 12.10
CA ASP A 170 -11.28 -38.68 11.29
C ASP A 170 -12.56 -37.83 11.25
N ILE A 171 -12.99 -37.27 12.39
CA ILE A 171 -14.14 -36.38 12.45
C ILE A 171 -13.91 -35.12 11.62
N ILE A 172 -12.73 -34.51 11.72
CA ILE A 172 -12.39 -33.30 10.95
C ILE A 172 -12.43 -33.60 9.45
N ARG A 173 -11.80 -34.69 9.01
CA ARG A 173 -11.79 -35.11 7.60
C ARG A 173 -13.20 -35.40 7.08
N ALA A 174 -14.02 -36.09 7.86
CA ALA A 174 -15.36 -36.47 7.45
C ALA A 174 -16.30 -35.28 7.22
N ASN A 175 -16.02 -34.13 7.84
CA ASN A 175 -16.84 -32.93 7.74
C ASN A 175 -16.28 -31.89 6.75
N SER A 176 -15.25 -32.21 5.96
CA SER A 176 -14.64 -31.26 5.02
C SER A 176 -14.81 -31.69 3.56
N ARG A 177 -14.96 -30.70 2.68
CA ARG A 177 -14.90 -30.83 1.22
C ARG A 177 -13.45 -30.94 0.73
N GLU A 178 -12.48 -30.53 1.53
CA GLU A 178 -11.03 -30.55 1.24
C GLU A 178 -10.24 -31.25 2.35
N PRO A 179 -10.52 -32.55 2.64
CA PRO A 179 -9.98 -33.23 3.81
C PRO A 179 -8.46 -33.38 3.80
N ILE A 180 -7.84 -33.48 2.62
CA ILE A 180 -6.38 -33.62 2.48
C ILE A 180 -5.68 -32.32 2.86
N ALA A 181 -6.19 -31.18 2.36
CA ALA A 181 -5.61 -29.87 2.66
C ALA A 181 -5.78 -29.54 4.15
N ASN A 182 -6.97 -29.76 4.72
CA ASN A 182 -7.22 -29.56 6.14
C ASN A 182 -6.32 -30.41 7.03
N GLU A 183 -6.17 -31.71 6.73
CA GLU A 183 -5.27 -32.57 7.50
C GLU A 183 -3.82 -32.09 7.38
N GLY A 184 -3.38 -31.72 6.18
CA GLY A 184 -2.05 -31.15 5.94
C GLY A 184 -1.79 -29.88 6.74
N ASP A 185 -2.75 -28.96 6.78
CA ASP A 185 -2.65 -27.70 7.54
C ASP A 185 -2.66 -27.93 9.06
N ILE A 186 -3.39 -28.93 9.57
CA ILE A 186 -3.31 -29.34 10.98
C ILE A 186 -1.92 -29.87 11.33
N TYR A 187 -1.32 -30.68 10.46
CA TYR A 187 0.07 -31.10 10.65
C TYR A 187 1.05 -29.93 10.56
N ALA A 188 0.79 -28.93 9.71
CA ALA A 188 1.59 -27.71 9.64
C ALA A 188 1.51 -26.91 10.95
N LEU A 189 0.32 -26.79 11.56
CA LEU A 189 0.11 -26.19 12.88
C LEU A 189 0.85 -26.96 13.99
N ILE A 190 0.80 -28.30 13.97
CA ILE A 190 1.57 -29.15 14.90
C ILE A 190 3.08 -28.89 14.75
N ALA A 191 3.60 -28.94 13.52
CA ALA A 191 5.02 -28.71 13.23
C ALA A 191 5.48 -27.31 13.66
N CYS A 192 4.62 -26.30 13.52
CA CYS A 192 4.84 -24.94 14.01
C CYS A 192 5.06 -24.95 15.54
N CYS A 193 4.12 -25.53 16.31
CA CYS A 193 4.26 -25.63 17.77
C CYS A 193 5.54 -26.39 18.19
N GLU A 194 5.84 -27.52 17.56
CA GLU A 194 7.01 -28.36 17.85
C GLU A 194 8.34 -27.63 17.56
N ALA A 195 8.41 -26.91 16.43
CA ALA A 195 9.56 -26.09 16.07
C ALA A 195 9.79 -24.99 17.11
N GLY A 196 8.72 -24.31 17.54
CA GLY A 196 8.78 -23.29 18.59
C GLY A 196 9.32 -23.86 19.91
N VAL A 197 8.83 -25.02 20.36
CA VAL A 197 9.27 -25.64 21.64
C VAL A 197 10.75 -26.01 21.54
N THR A 198 11.15 -26.63 20.42
CA THR A 198 12.54 -27.02 20.18
C THR A 198 13.48 -25.81 20.21
N ARG A 199 13.10 -24.72 19.54
CA ARG A 199 13.92 -23.50 19.47
C ARG A 199 13.94 -22.72 20.78
N LEU A 200 12.83 -22.68 21.50
CA LEU A 200 12.77 -22.12 22.85
C LEU A 200 13.69 -22.88 23.80
N ALA A 201 13.64 -24.22 23.81
CA ALA A 201 14.52 -25.04 24.63
C ALA A 201 16.01 -24.79 24.29
N ALA A 202 16.35 -24.71 23.00
CA ALA A 202 17.70 -24.39 22.54
C ALA A 202 18.18 -23.00 23.01
N MET A 203 17.32 -21.98 22.93
CA MET A 203 17.61 -20.65 23.46
C MET A 203 17.83 -20.70 24.99
N MET A 204 16.98 -21.40 25.72
CA MET A 204 17.12 -21.51 27.18
C MET A 204 18.43 -22.20 27.58
N GLU A 205 18.92 -23.15 26.78
CA GLU A 205 20.24 -23.77 26.96
C GLU A 205 21.37 -22.80 26.61
N GLU A 206 21.28 -22.12 25.47
CA GLU A 206 22.23 -21.10 25.00
C GLU A 206 22.50 -20.04 26.09
N PHE A 207 21.43 -19.53 26.72
CA PHE A 207 21.51 -18.50 27.76
C PHE A 207 21.61 -19.06 29.17
N ARG A 208 21.61 -20.39 29.36
CA ARG A 208 21.69 -21.07 30.66
C ARG A 208 20.65 -20.60 31.67
N ILE A 209 19.39 -20.50 31.23
CA ILE A 209 18.24 -20.14 32.07
C ILE A 209 17.36 -21.36 32.35
N GLY A 210 16.81 -21.45 33.57
CA GLY A 210 15.95 -22.56 34.00
C GLY A 210 14.46 -22.33 33.70
N ASP A 211 14.06 -21.07 33.65
CA ASP A 211 12.69 -20.58 33.47
C ASP A 211 12.71 -19.29 32.64
N LEU A 212 11.53 -18.75 32.36
CA LEU A 212 11.35 -17.51 31.61
C LEU A 212 11.00 -16.32 32.51
N ASP A 213 10.91 -16.48 33.83
CA ASP A 213 10.25 -15.54 34.74
C ASP A 213 10.90 -14.14 34.70
N ALA A 214 12.23 -14.09 34.84
CA ALA A 214 12.98 -12.84 34.79
C ALA A 214 12.91 -12.16 33.40
N LEU A 215 12.93 -12.96 32.34
CA LEU A 215 12.80 -12.46 30.96
C LEU A 215 11.39 -11.94 30.70
N GLY A 216 10.36 -12.69 31.09
CA GLY A 216 8.96 -12.31 30.94
C GLY A 216 8.63 -11.04 31.72
N ALA A 217 9.07 -10.93 32.98
CA ALA A 217 8.91 -9.71 33.77
C ALA A 217 9.58 -8.49 33.11
N TYR A 218 10.77 -8.67 32.53
CA TYR A 218 11.46 -7.61 31.79
C TYR A 218 10.71 -7.20 30.52
N ILE A 219 10.29 -8.16 29.69
CA ILE A 219 9.57 -7.93 28.43
C ILE A 219 8.25 -7.19 28.70
N ILE A 220 7.41 -7.77 29.56
CA ILE A 220 6.08 -7.24 29.87
C ILE A 220 6.20 -5.87 30.55
N GLY A 221 7.09 -5.74 31.54
CA GLY A 221 7.30 -4.48 32.24
C GLY A 221 7.83 -3.37 31.33
N THR A 222 8.71 -3.69 30.39
CA THR A 222 9.27 -2.72 29.44
C THR A 222 8.23 -2.27 28.42
N SER A 223 7.52 -3.20 27.80
CA SER A 223 6.44 -2.87 26.87
C SER A 223 5.30 -2.11 27.53
N ARG A 224 4.93 -2.45 28.77
CA ARG A 224 3.88 -1.73 29.52
C ARG A 224 4.27 -0.29 29.81
N ARG A 225 5.49 -0.04 30.30
CA ARG A 225 5.98 1.32 30.55
C ARG A 225 5.97 2.15 29.28
N GLY A 226 6.57 1.65 28.19
CA GLY A 226 6.59 2.37 26.92
C GLY A 226 5.19 2.65 26.38
N THR A 227 4.24 1.72 26.58
CA THR A 227 2.85 1.90 26.14
C THR A 227 2.14 2.98 26.95
N LEU A 228 2.32 3.00 28.27
CA LEU A 228 1.76 4.05 29.13
C LEU A 228 2.37 5.42 28.83
N GLU A 229 3.67 5.47 28.54
CA GLU A 229 4.35 6.69 28.09
C GLU A 229 3.76 7.21 26.78
N ALA A 230 3.56 6.33 25.79
CA ALA A 230 2.93 6.70 24.51
C ALA A 230 1.46 7.13 24.67
N ILE A 231 0.69 6.44 25.52
CA ILE A 231 -0.71 6.83 25.82
C ILE A 231 -0.75 8.22 26.47
N ALA A 232 0.21 8.56 27.35
CA ALA A 232 0.28 9.85 28.01
C ALA A 232 0.51 11.04 27.06
N GLU A 233 1.00 10.80 25.84
CA GLU A 233 1.13 11.81 24.78
C GLU A 233 -0.21 12.12 24.09
N VAL A 234 -1.20 11.25 24.23
CA VAL A 234 -2.54 11.44 23.67
C VAL A 234 -3.38 12.28 24.65
N PRO A 235 -4.03 13.36 24.18
CA PRO A 235 -4.86 14.19 25.06
C PRO A 235 -5.98 13.40 25.76
N GLU A 236 -6.04 13.50 27.10
CA GLU A 236 -7.11 12.88 27.89
C GLU A 236 -8.48 13.41 27.47
N GLY A 237 -9.47 12.53 27.35
CA GLY A 237 -10.78 12.91 26.86
C GLY A 237 -11.65 11.72 26.48
N VAL A 238 -12.86 12.02 26.03
CA VAL A 238 -13.79 11.03 25.46
C VAL A 238 -14.12 11.45 24.04
N TYR A 239 -13.68 10.64 23.08
CA TYR A 239 -13.84 10.87 21.66
C TYR A 239 -14.84 9.87 21.09
N ARG A 240 -15.73 10.32 20.20
CA ARG A 240 -16.83 9.48 19.70
C ARG A 240 -16.86 9.47 18.19
N ASN A 241 -17.08 8.30 17.60
CA ASN A 241 -17.25 8.15 16.17
C ASN A 241 -18.39 7.19 15.85
N VAL A 242 -19.01 7.40 14.70
CA VAL A 242 -20.07 6.54 14.17
C VAL A 242 -19.80 6.28 12.70
N LEU A 243 -19.70 5.00 12.32
CA LEU A 243 -19.63 4.58 10.92
C LEU A 243 -20.97 4.01 10.48
N LYS A 244 -21.36 4.34 9.25
CA LYS A 244 -22.56 3.80 8.60
C LYS A 244 -22.15 2.80 7.54
N MET A 245 -22.82 1.66 7.53
CA MET A 245 -22.45 0.52 6.71
C MET A 245 -23.68 -0.10 6.08
N ASP A 246 -23.48 -0.73 4.93
CA ASP A 246 -24.48 -1.65 4.40
C ASP A 246 -24.46 -2.94 5.22
N GLY A 247 -25.63 -3.36 5.70
CA GLY A 247 -25.86 -4.72 6.18
C GLY A 247 -26.72 -5.50 5.19
N TYR A 248 -26.94 -6.78 5.45
CA TYR A 248 -27.75 -7.63 4.56
C TYR A 248 -29.23 -7.26 4.62
N GLU A 249 -29.77 -7.13 5.83
CA GLU A 249 -31.20 -6.88 6.03
C GLU A 249 -31.50 -5.40 6.23
N ASN A 250 -30.59 -4.69 6.90
CA ASN A 250 -30.71 -3.27 7.23
C ASN A 250 -29.34 -2.61 7.16
N ALA A 251 -29.30 -1.30 6.91
CA ALA A 251 -28.10 -0.52 7.17
C ALA A 251 -27.70 -0.61 8.64
N LEU A 252 -26.41 -0.61 8.90
CA LEU A 252 -25.81 -0.73 10.22
C LEU A 252 -25.14 0.58 10.61
N GLU A 253 -25.25 0.92 11.88
CA GLU A 253 -24.41 1.93 12.52
C GLU A 253 -23.49 1.25 13.54
N LEU A 254 -22.18 1.46 13.41
CA LEU A 254 -21.19 1.08 14.41
C LEU A 254 -20.81 2.32 15.20
N HIS A 255 -20.92 2.26 16.52
CA HIS A 255 -20.64 3.37 17.43
C HIS A 255 -19.42 3.00 18.27
N ALA A 256 -18.53 3.97 18.48
CA ALA A 256 -17.43 3.82 19.43
C ALA A 256 -17.28 5.09 20.28
N ALA A 257 -17.03 4.90 21.57
CA ALA A 257 -16.57 5.94 22.48
C ALA A 257 -15.20 5.55 23.04
N LEU A 258 -14.16 6.26 22.63
CA LEU A 258 -12.78 6.11 23.11
C LEU A 258 -12.54 7.05 24.30
N THR A 259 -12.37 6.49 25.49
CA THR A 259 -11.93 7.20 26.69
C THR A 259 -10.42 7.06 26.86
N VAL A 260 -9.71 8.18 26.84
CA VAL A 260 -8.25 8.25 27.05
C VAL A 260 -7.97 8.79 28.44
N THR A 261 -7.16 8.05 29.20
CA THR A 261 -6.65 8.45 30.53
C THR A 261 -5.14 8.26 30.58
N LYS A 262 -4.46 8.83 31.58
CA LYS A 262 -3.02 8.57 31.79
C LYS A 262 -2.65 7.10 32.02
N THR A 263 -3.62 6.26 32.37
CA THR A 263 -3.37 4.85 32.74
C THR A 263 -3.83 3.85 31.69
N GLY A 264 -4.47 4.31 30.62
CA GLY A 264 -5.00 3.41 29.59
C GLY A 264 -6.01 4.04 28.66
N MET A 265 -6.42 3.27 27.67
CA MET A 265 -7.44 3.61 26.68
C MET A 265 -8.58 2.58 26.72
N HIS A 266 -9.81 3.07 26.73
CA HIS A 266 -11.00 2.24 26.82
C HIS A 266 -11.97 2.56 25.69
N VAL A 267 -12.45 1.55 24.98
CA VAL A 267 -13.42 1.69 23.88
C VAL A 267 -14.72 1.01 24.25
N ASP A 268 -15.82 1.76 24.22
CA ASP A 268 -17.19 1.26 24.45
C ASP A 268 -17.98 1.30 23.13
N PHE A 269 -18.56 0.17 22.73
CA PHE A 269 -19.40 0.02 21.53
C PHE A 269 -20.90 0.28 21.75
N THR A 270 -21.30 0.86 22.89
CA THR A 270 -22.68 1.23 23.18
C THR A 270 -23.26 2.13 22.08
N GLY A 271 -24.44 1.74 21.58
CA GLY A 271 -25.10 2.39 20.43
C GLY A 271 -24.93 1.61 19.12
N THR A 272 -23.95 0.70 19.05
CA THR A 272 -23.75 -0.18 17.88
C THR A 272 -24.99 -1.04 17.60
N SER A 273 -25.30 -1.20 16.32
CA SER A 273 -26.46 -1.97 15.84
C SER A 273 -26.48 -3.41 16.35
N GLY A 274 -27.69 -3.99 16.44
CA GLY A 274 -27.89 -5.39 16.83
C GLY A 274 -27.34 -6.38 15.80
N CYS A 275 -27.21 -7.66 16.19
CA CYS A 275 -26.78 -8.72 15.29
C CYS A 275 -27.66 -8.86 14.04
N SER A 276 -27.02 -9.18 12.92
CA SER A 276 -27.64 -9.65 11.68
C SER A 276 -28.04 -11.13 11.81
N ARG A 277 -29.02 -11.57 11.02
CA ARG A 277 -29.38 -13.00 10.87
C ARG A 277 -28.45 -13.72 9.90
N LYS A 278 -27.52 -13.00 9.28
CA LYS A 278 -26.47 -13.50 8.40
C LYS A 278 -25.13 -13.55 9.14
N GLY A 279 -24.22 -14.39 8.67
CA GLY A 279 -22.92 -14.68 9.30
C GLY A 279 -21.90 -13.53 9.36
N ILE A 280 -22.30 -12.26 9.31
CA ILE A 280 -21.39 -11.10 9.38
C ILE A 280 -21.11 -10.63 10.82
N ASN A 281 -21.71 -11.27 11.82
CA ASN A 281 -21.58 -10.87 13.22
C ASN A 281 -20.20 -11.15 13.78
N VAL A 282 -19.78 -10.37 14.78
CA VAL A 282 -18.41 -10.39 15.31
C VAL A 282 -18.41 -10.69 16.81
N PRO A 283 -17.75 -11.78 17.25
CA PRO A 283 -17.46 -12.00 18.66
C PRO A 283 -16.55 -10.90 19.24
N LEU A 284 -16.75 -10.53 20.52
CA LEU A 284 -16.06 -9.40 21.13
C LEU A 284 -14.54 -9.54 21.14
N ASN A 285 -14.01 -10.74 21.39
CA ASN A 285 -12.57 -11.02 21.33
C ASN A 285 -11.94 -10.59 19.99
N TYR A 286 -12.62 -10.85 18.87
CA TYR A 286 -12.16 -10.46 17.54
C TYR A 286 -12.31 -8.95 17.30
N ALA A 287 -13.40 -8.33 17.76
CA ALA A 287 -13.57 -6.87 17.68
C ALA A 287 -12.50 -6.14 18.52
N THR A 288 -12.21 -6.64 19.72
CA THR A 288 -11.13 -6.17 20.59
C THR A 288 -9.78 -6.27 19.89
N ALA A 289 -9.49 -7.40 19.24
CA ALA A 289 -8.23 -7.62 18.55
C ALA A 289 -7.91 -6.53 17.52
N TYR A 290 -8.85 -6.20 16.64
CA TYR A 290 -8.67 -5.16 15.61
C TYR A 290 -8.74 -3.75 16.18
N THR A 291 -9.56 -3.51 17.20
CA THR A 291 -9.62 -2.22 17.89
C THR A 291 -8.28 -1.86 18.53
N VAL A 292 -7.70 -2.80 19.29
CA VAL A 292 -6.41 -2.59 19.95
C VAL A 292 -5.29 -2.44 18.91
N PHE A 293 -5.33 -3.22 17.82
CA PHE A 293 -4.39 -3.05 16.71
C PHE A 293 -4.41 -1.63 16.15
N ALA A 294 -5.59 -1.07 15.89
CA ALA A 294 -5.74 0.26 15.33
C ALA A 294 -5.15 1.35 16.24
N LEU A 295 -5.45 1.28 17.53
CA LEU A 295 -4.90 2.19 18.53
C LEU A 295 -3.38 2.08 18.59
N ARG A 296 -2.83 0.86 18.57
CA ARG A 296 -1.39 0.58 18.63
C ARG A 296 -0.62 1.01 17.38
N CYS A 297 -1.26 0.98 16.20
CA CYS A 297 -0.65 1.50 14.97
C CYS A 297 -0.32 3.00 15.04
N ILE A 298 -1.03 3.75 15.89
CA ILE A 298 -0.81 5.19 16.09
C ILE A 298 -0.08 5.44 17.42
N VAL A 299 -0.44 4.71 18.48
CA VAL A 299 0.05 4.90 19.85
C VAL A 299 1.08 3.84 20.20
N GLY A 300 2.36 4.24 20.12
CA GLY A 300 3.50 3.38 20.40
C GLY A 300 3.75 2.28 19.33
N PRO A 301 3.82 2.63 18.03
CA PRO A 301 3.96 1.65 16.94
C PRO A 301 5.27 0.85 16.98
N ASP A 302 6.32 1.40 17.59
CA ASP A 302 7.64 0.75 17.70
C ASP A 302 7.74 -0.23 18.89
N ILE A 303 6.72 -0.30 19.74
CA ILE A 303 6.70 -1.20 20.90
C ILE A 303 6.28 -2.58 20.40
N PRO A 304 7.02 -3.67 20.70
CA PRO A 304 6.59 -5.01 20.30
C PRO A 304 5.29 -5.44 20.99
N ASN A 305 4.43 -6.15 20.25
CA ASN A 305 3.17 -6.69 20.79
C ASN A 305 3.42 -7.86 21.74
N ASN A 306 2.96 -7.71 22.99
CA ASN A 306 2.96 -8.73 24.03
C ASN A 306 1.91 -8.35 25.10
N THR A 307 1.74 -9.16 26.13
CA THR A 307 0.73 -8.88 27.18
C THR A 307 0.89 -7.47 27.78
N GLY A 308 2.12 -7.02 28.02
CA GLY A 308 2.37 -5.70 28.61
C GLY A 308 1.97 -4.53 27.72
N SER A 309 2.12 -4.67 26.40
CA SER A 309 1.71 -3.63 25.45
C SER A 309 0.21 -3.62 25.16
N LEU A 310 -0.49 -4.74 25.37
CA LEU A 310 -1.92 -4.87 25.07
C LEU A 310 -2.80 -4.55 26.28
N GLU A 311 -2.35 -4.88 27.50
CA GLU A 311 -3.10 -4.71 28.75
C GLU A 311 -3.67 -3.28 28.99
N PRO A 312 -2.99 -2.17 28.61
CA PRO A 312 -3.54 -0.82 28.81
C PRO A 312 -4.74 -0.48 27.92
N PHE A 313 -5.08 -1.32 26.95
CA PHE A 313 -6.21 -1.12 26.05
C PHE A 313 -7.34 -2.07 26.42
N THR A 314 -8.54 -1.53 26.64
CA THR A 314 -9.72 -2.31 27.01
C THR A 314 -10.88 -1.99 26.09
N VAL A 315 -11.74 -2.97 25.85
CA VAL A 315 -12.88 -2.84 24.92
C VAL A 315 -14.10 -3.51 25.53
N ASP A 316 -15.25 -2.86 25.45
CA ASP A 316 -16.54 -3.43 25.84
C ASP A 316 -17.65 -3.05 24.86
N GLY A 317 -18.82 -3.67 25.06
CA GLY A 317 -20.02 -3.30 24.34
C GLY A 317 -21.24 -4.12 24.77
N PRO A 318 -22.46 -3.71 24.42
CA PRO A 318 -23.68 -4.44 24.76
C PRO A 318 -23.69 -5.86 24.19
N LYS A 319 -23.99 -6.87 25.02
CA LYS A 319 -24.20 -8.24 24.53
C LYS A 319 -25.31 -8.26 23.48
N GLY A 320 -25.03 -8.83 22.31
CA GLY A 320 -25.99 -8.91 21.21
C GLY A 320 -25.97 -7.71 20.26
N CYS A 321 -25.06 -6.74 20.45
CA CYS A 321 -24.66 -5.87 19.34
C CYS A 321 -23.77 -6.65 18.36
N ILE A 322 -23.68 -6.17 17.12
CA ILE A 322 -22.98 -6.88 16.05
C ILE A 322 -21.47 -7.04 16.29
N LEU A 323 -20.87 -6.20 17.15
CA LEU A 323 -19.47 -6.27 17.58
C LEU A 323 -19.27 -7.02 18.92
N ASN A 324 -20.34 -7.53 19.53
CA ASN A 324 -20.31 -8.38 20.72
C ASN A 324 -21.37 -9.50 20.59
N ALA A 325 -21.27 -10.23 19.48
CA ALA A 325 -22.17 -11.31 19.15
C ALA A 325 -22.03 -12.47 20.15
N GLN A 326 -23.16 -13.03 20.59
CA GLN A 326 -23.20 -14.14 21.53
C GLN A 326 -23.64 -15.42 20.83
N ARG A 327 -23.17 -16.58 21.31
CA ARG A 327 -23.65 -17.88 20.84
C ARG A 327 -25.18 -17.97 20.97
N PRO A 328 -25.91 -18.51 19.97
CA PRO A 328 -25.44 -19.23 18.77
C PRO A 328 -25.43 -18.39 17.47
N VAL A 329 -25.31 -17.07 17.54
CA VAL A 329 -25.34 -16.20 16.35
C VAL A 329 -24.27 -16.63 15.32
N PRO A 330 -24.58 -16.60 14.00
CA PRO A 330 -23.64 -16.97 12.94
C PRO A 330 -22.56 -15.90 12.75
N VAL A 331 -21.30 -16.32 12.56
CA VAL A 331 -20.09 -15.47 12.55
C VAL A 331 -19.09 -15.82 11.44
N ALA A 332 -19.43 -16.65 10.46
CA ALA A 332 -18.49 -17.11 9.43
C ALA A 332 -17.77 -15.95 8.72
N MET A 333 -18.51 -14.93 8.30
CA MET A 333 -18.02 -13.73 7.63
C MET A 333 -17.68 -12.59 8.62
N ARG A 334 -17.33 -12.89 9.87
CA ARG A 334 -17.00 -11.86 10.90
C ARG A 334 -15.92 -10.87 10.49
N HIS A 335 -15.04 -11.22 9.55
CA HIS A 335 -14.00 -10.31 9.06
C HIS A 335 -14.62 -9.07 8.40
N THR A 336 -15.80 -9.19 7.78
CA THR A 336 -16.45 -8.11 7.03
C THR A 336 -16.75 -6.87 7.86
N LEU A 337 -17.13 -7.06 9.12
CA LEU A 337 -17.36 -5.97 10.07
C LEU A 337 -16.23 -5.81 11.08
N GLY A 338 -15.61 -6.91 11.50
CA GLY A 338 -14.52 -6.85 12.48
C GLY A 338 -13.32 -6.06 11.97
N GLN A 339 -13.01 -6.14 10.67
CA GLN A 339 -11.94 -5.36 10.04
C GLN A 339 -12.27 -3.88 9.83
N VAL A 340 -13.51 -3.47 10.05
CA VAL A 340 -13.89 -2.04 9.99
C VAL A 340 -13.76 -1.37 11.36
N THR A 341 -13.62 -2.15 12.44
CA THR A 341 -13.38 -1.59 13.79
C THR A 341 -12.15 -0.68 13.88
N PRO A 342 -11.05 -0.88 13.12
CA PRO A 342 -9.95 0.07 13.09
C PRO A 342 -10.37 1.45 12.61
N ASP A 343 -11.07 1.57 11.48
CA ASP A 343 -11.53 2.88 11.00
C ASP A 343 -12.51 3.52 11.96
N LEU A 344 -13.38 2.71 12.60
CA LEU A 344 -14.30 3.20 13.61
C LEU A 344 -13.55 3.87 14.76
N VAL A 345 -12.54 3.22 15.32
CA VAL A 345 -11.79 3.73 16.47
C VAL A 345 -10.75 4.79 16.08
N LEU A 346 -10.19 4.70 14.88
CA LEU A 346 -9.34 5.76 14.32
C LEU A 346 -10.14 7.05 14.14
N GLY A 347 -11.42 7.01 13.73
CA GLY A 347 -12.25 8.22 13.71
C GLY A 347 -12.47 8.85 15.10
N CYS A 348 -12.42 8.06 16.19
CA CYS A 348 -12.33 8.61 17.54
C CYS A 348 -10.97 9.26 17.77
N LEU A 349 -9.88 8.53 17.51
CA LEU A 349 -8.52 9.01 17.78
C LEU A 349 -8.11 10.23 16.94
N HIS A 350 -8.65 10.38 15.73
CA HIS A 350 -8.43 11.53 14.86
C HIS A 350 -8.83 12.86 15.52
N GLN A 351 -9.83 12.85 16.40
CA GLN A 351 -10.23 14.05 17.16
C GLN A 351 -9.15 14.52 18.14
N ALA A 352 -8.33 13.59 18.64
CA ALA A 352 -7.22 13.86 19.54
C ALA A 352 -5.91 14.13 18.78
N LEU A 353 -5.69 13.43 17.67
CA LEU A 353 -4.44 13.43 16.88
C LEU A 353 -4.72 13.61 15.37
N PRO A 354 -5.24 14.77 14.93
CA PRO A 354 -5.75 14.94 13.57
C PRO A 354 -4.69 14.78 12.47
N ASP A 355 -3.42 15.07 12.79
CA ASP A 355 -2.31 15.01 11.84
C ASP A 355 -1.58 13.65 11.82
N GLN A 356 -2.02 12.67 12.61
CA GLN A 356 -1.37 11.34 12.69
C GLN A 356 -2.25 10.20 12.19
N VAL A 357 -3.57 10.39 12.20
CA VAL A 357 -4.55 9.33 11.91
C VAL A 357 -4.91 9.33 10.42
N PRO A 358 -4.83 8.17 9.71
CA PRO A 358 -5.30 8.08 8.33
C PRO A 358 -6.81 8.26 8.25
N ALA A 359 -7.30 8.63 7.07
CA ALA A 359 -8.72 8.62 6.75
C ALA A 359 -9.26 7.18 6.68
N GLU A 360 -10.59 7.05 6.65
CA GLU A 360 -11.29 5.79 6.41
C GLU A 360 -10.88 5.16 5.07
N GLY A 361 -10.71 3.84 5.06
CA GLY A 361 -10.40 3.03 3.88
C GLY A 361 -11.54 2.07 3.50
N ALA A 362 -11.25 1.11 2.63
CA ALA A 362 -12.20 0.03 2.35
C ALA A 362 -12.35 -0.95 3.54
N SER A 363 -11.30 -1.06 4.36
CA SER A 363 -11.23 -1.70 5.69
C SER A 363 -11.83 -3.10 5.80
N CYS A 364 -11.67 -3.87 4.74
CA CYS A 364 -12.12 -5.24 4.66
C CYS A 364 -11.37 -5.97 3.54
N MET A 365 -11.12 -7.25 3.77
CA MET A 365 -10.81 -8.21 2.71
C MET A 365 -12.10 -8.67 2.03
N PHE A 366 -12.10 -8.75 0.71
CA PHE A 366 -13.24 -9.18 -0.08
C PHE A 366 -13.00 -10.61 -0.55
N ASP A 367 -13.66 -11.53 0.11
CA ASP A 367 -13.49 -12.96 -0.12
C ASP A 367 -14.56 -13.46 -1.10
N LEU A 368 -14.16 -14.31 -2.04
CA LEU A 368 -15.06 -14.94 -3.01
C LEU A 368 -15.05 -16.45 -2.83
N PRO A 369 -15.67 -17.00 -1.78
CA PRO A 369 -15.67 -18.44 -1.54
C PRO A 369 -16.36 -19.17 -2.70
N MET A 370 -15.68 -20.18 -3.25
CA MET A 370 -16.16 -21.01 -4.35
C MET A 370 -15.93 -22.47 -4.04
N ARG A 371 -16.90 -23.31 -4.39
CA ARG A 371 -16.84 -24.75 -4.17
C ARG A 371 -17.67 -25.50 -5.19
N HIS A 372 -17.42 -26.80 -5.29
CA HIS A 372 -18.22 -27.69 -6.10
C HIS A 372 -19.65 -27.83 -5.58
N ALA A 373 -20.59 -28.11 -6.48
CA ALA A 373 -21.96 -28.50 -6.12
C ALA A 373 -22.04 -30.02 -5.87
N PRO A 374 -22.95 -30.50 -5.00
CA PRO A 374 -23.08 -31.93 -4.71
C PRO A 374 -23.27 -32.81 -5.95
N GLU A 375 -24.03 -32.33 -6.94
CA GLU A 375 -24.30 -33.06 -8.19
C GLU A 375 -23.01 -33.29 -8.99
N VAL A 376 -22.11 -32.30 -9.00
CA VAL A 376 -20.80 -32.41 -9.66
C VAL A 376 -19.95 -33.50 -9.03
N ALA A 377 -19.96 -33.62 -7.70
CA ALA A 377 -19.24 -34.69 -7.00
C ALA A 377 -19.84 -36.07 -7.28
N CYS A 378 -21.18 -36.18 -7.28
CA CYS A 378 -21.89 -37.43 -7.57
C CYS A 378 -21.59 -37.98 -8.97
N ASP A 379 -21.42 -37.09 -9.95
CA ASP A 379 -21.11 -37.44 -11.34
C ASP A 379 -19.61 -37.70 -11.58
N GLY A 380 -18.80 -37.77 -10.51
CA GLY A 380 -17.36 -38.00 -10.58
C GLY A 380 -16.54 -36.80 -11.06
N GLY A 381 -17.15 -35.60 -11.02
CA GLY A 381 -16.48 -34.34 -11.34
C GLY A 381 -15.43 -33.95 -10.29
N ARG A 382 -14.54 -33.02 -10.66
CA ARG A 382 -13.50 -32.51 -9.75
C ARG A 382 -14.14 -31.78 -8.58
N THR A 383 -13.89 -32.27 -7.37
CA THR A 383 -14.20 -31.54 -6.13
C THR A 383 -13.19 -30.42 -5.93
N PHE A 384 -13.68 -29.29 -5.44
CA PHE A 384 -12.84 -28.20 -4.98
C PHE A 384 -13.58 -27.38 -3.91
N ALA A 385 -12.84 -26.74 -3.01
CA ALA A 385 -13.27 -25.59 -2.22
C ALA A 385 -12.09 -24.62 -2.10
N ILE A 386 -12.31 -23.35 -2.47
CA ILE A 386 -11.31 -22.30 -2.41
C ILE A 386 -11.93 -20.99 -1.91
N GLU A 387 -11.09 -20.16 -1.32
CA GLU A 387 -11.47 -18.81 -0.87
C GLU A 387 -10.44 -17.78 -1.38
N PRO A 388 -10.60 -17.27 -2.61
CA PRO A 388 -9.78 -16.18 -3.09
C PRO A 388 -10.07 -14.87 -2.35
N VAL A 389 -9.00 -14.30 -1.81
CA VAL A 389 -8.98 -13.05 -1.04
C VAL A 389 -8.57 -11.89 -1.94
N HIS A 390 -9.34 -10.80 -1.88
CA HIS A 390 -9.08 -9.57 -2.61
C HIS A 390 -9.05 -8.37 -1.65
N ASN A 391 -8.29 -7.34 -1.99
CA ASN A 391 -8.07 -6.21 -1.10
C ASN A 391 -8.57 -4.92 -1.71
N GLY A 392 -9.21 -4.08 -0.88
CA GLY A 392 -9.52 -2.70 -1.21
C GLY A 392 -8.33 -1.75 -1.09
N GLY A 393 -8.59 -0.45 -1.22
CA GLY A 393 -7.61 0.60 -0.95
C GLY A 393 -7.60 1.01 0.52
N THR A 394 -6.45 1.41 1.04
CA THR A 394 -6.37 2.06 2.35
C THR A 394 -6.87 3.49 2.26
N GLY A 395 -7.27 4.05 3.40
CA GLY A 395 -7.55 5.48 3.49
C GLY A 395 -6.29 6.32 3.25
N ALA A 396 -6.50 7.60 2.93
CA ALA A 396 -5.43 8.55 2.76
C ALA A 396 -4.65 8.72 4.07
N ARG A 397 -3.32 8.80 3.99
CA ARG A 397 -2.47 9.06 5.15
C ARG A 397 -2.42 10.57 5.40
N PRO A 398 -2.08 11.03 6.62
CA PRO A 398 -2.06 12.46 6.94
C PRO A 398 -1.20 13.31 5.99
N HIS A 399 -0.17 12.71 5.40
CA HIS A 399 0.82 13.39 4.57
C HIS A 399 1.06 12.72 3.20
N ALA A 400 0.22 11.76 2.81
CA ALA A 400 0.37 11.02 1.54
C ALA A 400 -0.93 10.32 1.13
N ASP A 401 -1.06 9.98 -0.15
CA ASP A 401 -2.17 9.16 -0.62
C ASP A 401 -2.21 7.78 0.07
N GLY A 402 -3.39 7.17 0.06
CA GLY A 402 -3.60 5.78 0.47
C GLY A 402 -2.94 4.78 -0.48
N LEU A 403 -2.73 3.56 -0.02
CA LEU A 403 -2.20 2.45 -0.82
C LEU A 403 -3.33 1.72 -1.55
N SER A 404 -3.12 1.34 -2.80
CA SER A 404 -4.11 0.58 -3.59
C SER A 404 -4.03 -0.91 -3.35
N ALA A 405 -5.19 -1.58 -3.38
CA ALA A 405 -5.31 -3.05 -3.25
C ALA A 405 -4.36 -3.63 -2.19
N THR A 406 -4.27 -2.93 -1.07
CA THR A 406 -3.37 -3.26 0.03
C THR A 406 -4.24 -3.74 1.15
N ALA A 407 -3.96 -4.95 1.63
CA ALA A 407 -4.63 -5.49 2.79
C ALA A 407 -4.37 -4.55 3.96
N TYR A 408 -5.45 -3.95 4.44
CA TYR A 408 -5.51 -3.16 5.66
C TYR A 408 -6.94 -3.30 6.18
N PRO A 409 -7.13 -3.57 7.48
CA PRO A 409 -6.14 -3.74 8.56
C PRO A 409 -5.44 -5.12 8.62
N SER A 410 -5.58 -5.96 7.60
CA SER A 410 -5.01 -7.32 7.57
C SER A 410 -3.61 -7.39 6.96
N GLY A 411 -2.79 -8.35 7.39
CA GLY A 411 -1.50 -8.68 6.77
C GLY A 411 -1.59 -9.71 5.62
N VAL A 412 -2.79 -10.20 5.31
CA VAL A 412 -3.03 -11.29 4.34
C VAL A 412 -2.88 -10.79 2.91
N TYR A 413 -2.04 -11.46 2.12
CA TYR A 413 -1.85 -11.14 0.71
C TYR A 413 -3.05 -11.56 -0.14
N GLY A 414 -3.35 -10.81 -1.21
CA GLY A 414 -4.40 -11.21 -2.14
C GLY A 414 -4.00 -12.46 -2.93
N SER A 415 -4.95 -13.36 -3.16
CA SER A 415 -4.67 -14.69 -3.75
C SER A 415 -4.05 -14.61 -5.13
N GLN A 416 -3.09 -15.50 -5.42
CA GLN A 416 -2.42 -15.56 -6.72
C GLN A 416 -3.30 -16.25 -7.78
N LEU A 417 -3.38 -15.67 -8.98
CA LEU A 417 -4.23 -16.18 -10.06
C LEU A 417 -3.81 -17.59 -10.49
N GLU A 418 -2.54 -17.78 -10.85
CA GLU A 418 -2.03 -19.07 -11.33
C GLU A 418 -2.22 -20.20 -10.31
N ILE A 419 -2.03 -19.92 -9.02
CA ILE A 419 -2.27 -20.88 -7.96
C ILE A 419 -3.77 -21.23 -7.87
N THR A 420 -4.64 -20.23 -7.95
CA THR A 420 -6.09 -20.43 -7.87
C THR A 420 -6.60 -21.28 -9.04
N GLU A 421 -6.17 -20.98 -10.27
CA GLU A 421 -6.52 -21.76 -11.48
C GLU A 421 -5.93 -23.17 -11.46
N ALA A 422 -4.78 -23.38 -10.81
CA ALA A 422 -4.20 -24.71 -10.67
C ALA A 422 -5.03 -25.61 -9.75
N VAL A 423 -5.57 -25.05 -8.66
CA VAL A 423 -6.27 -25.84 -7.62
C VAL A 423 -7.79 -25.92 -7.82
N ALA A 424 -8.40 -25.03 -8.61
CA ALA A 424 -9.83 -25.01 -8.86
C ALA A 424 -10.17 -24.91 -10.37
N PRO A 425 -11.33 -25.42 -10.82
CA PRO A 425 -11.74 -25.41 -12.23
C PRO A 425 -12.31 -24.04 -12.65
N VAL A 426 -11.56 -22.97 -12.38
CA VAL A 426 -11.91 -21.58 -12.71
C VAL A 426 -10.79 -20.94 -13.51
N ILE A 427 -11.13 -19.98 -14.37
CA ILE A 427 -10.17 -19.17 -15.13
C ILE A 427 -10.48 -17.69 -14.87
N MET A 428 -9.47 -16.93 -14.43
CA MET A 428 -9.56 -15.51 -14.16
C MET A 428 -9.11 -14.72 -15.39
N TRP A 429 -10.06 -14.37 -16.25
CA TRP A 429 -9.79 -13.60 -17.46
C TRP A 429 -9.24 -12.18 -17.21
N ARG A 430 -9.57 -11.59 -16.06
CA ARG A 430 -9.21 -10.20 -15.73
C ARG A 430 -9.12 -9.99 -14.23
N ARG A 431 -8.02 -9.40 -13.78
CA ARG A 431 -7.86 -8.80 -12.45
C ARG A 431 -7.15 -7.48 -12.61
N GLU A 432 -7.81 -6.40 -12.21
CA GLU A 432 -7.29 -5.05 -12.35
C GLU A 432 -7.76 -4.19 -11.19
N LEU A 433 -7.10 -3.05 -11.01
CA LEU A 433 -7.57 -2.03 -10.09
C LEU A 433 -8.79 -1.35 -10.70
N ARG A 434 -9.80 -1.09 -9.86
CA ARG A 434 -11.02 -0.40 -10.27
C ARG A 434 -10.73 1.11 -10.38
N PRO A 435 -10.84 1.73 -11.57
CA PRO A 435 -10.65 3.16 -11.74
C PRO A 435 -11.61 3.96 -10.85
N ASP A 436 -11.13 5.10 -10.33
CA ASP A 436 -11.94 6.09 -9.61
C ASP A 436 -12.66 5.54 -8.37
N SER A 437 -12.09 4.49 -7.77
CA SER A 437 -12.59 3.86 -6.55
C SER A 437 -12.01 4.45 -5.26
N GLY A 438 -10.91 5.21 -5.34
CA GLY A 438 -10.31 5.87 -4.19
C GLY A 438 -11.07 7.14 -3.81
N GLY A 439 -11.35 7.33 -2.51
CA GLY A 439 -11.99 8.55 -2.01
C GLY A 439 -11.17 9.80 -2.34
N ALA A 440 -11.82 10.83 -2.86
CA ALA A 440 -11.18 12.11 -3.23
C ALA A 440 -10.81 12.93 -1.98
N GLY A 441 -9.66 13.63 -2.02
CA GLY A 441 -9.18 14.49 -0.96
C GLY A 441 -7.86 15.17 -1.33
N LYS A 442 -7.32 16.03 -0.44
CA LYS A 442 -5.98 16.63 -0.60
C LYS A 442 -4.91 15.55 -0.82
N PHE A 443 -5.03 14.48 -0.06
CA PHE A 443 -4.46 13.18 -0.37
C PHE A 443 -5.64 12.24 -0.60
N ARG A 444 -5.61 11.47 -1.67
CA ARG A 444 -6.72 10.58 -2.04
C ARG A 444 -6.49 9.16 -1.49
N GLY A 445 -7.54 8.35 -1.49
CA GLY A 445 -7.40 6.89 -1.42
C GLY A 445 -6.61 6.34 -2.63
N GLY A 446 -6.20 5.08 -2.60
CA GLY A 446 -5.21 4.51 -3.55
C GLY A 446 -5.43 4.68 -5.08
N LEU A 447 -4.29 4.78 -5.81
CA LEU A 447 -3.98 4.45 -7.24
C LEU A 447 -4.94 3.69 -8.19
N ASP A 448 -5.20 4.23 -9.40
CA ASP A 448 -5.34 3.44 -10.64
C ASP A 448 -4.05 3.50 -11.52
N PRO A 449 -3.14 2.51 -11.46
CA PRO A 449 -1.97 2.43 -12.31
C PRO A 449 -2.30 2.09 -13.77
N ALA A 450 -3.52 1.66 -14.09
CA ALA A 450 -3.92 1.43 -15.48
C ALA A 450 -4.04 2.74 -16.27
N LYS A 451 -4.18 3.87 -15.59
CA LYS A 451 -4.08 5.22 -16.18
C LYS A 451 -2.63 5.68 -16.37
N VAL A 452 -1.63 4.93 -15.90
CA VAL A 452 -0.22 5.27 -16.07
C VAL A 452 0.40 4.38 -17.15
N LEU A 453 0.96 4.98 -18.20
CA LEU A 453 1.79 4.27 -19.16
C LEU A 453 3.23 4.76 -19.07
N CYS A 454 4.18 3.83 -19.08
CA CYS A 454 5.61 4.11 -19.08
C CYS A 454 6.17 3.97 -20.50
N GLY A 455 7.01 4.93 -20.89
CA GLY A 455 7.65 4.98 -22.19
C GLY A 455 9.16 5.19 -22.10
N ALA A 456 9.85 4.98 -23.22
CA ALA A 456 11.26 5.31 -23.44
C ALA A 456 11.51 6.84 -23.41
N GLY A 457 11.22 7.47 -22.28
CA GLY A 457 10.91 8.90 -22.14
C GLY A 457 9.47 9.23 -22.56
N SER A 458 9.00 10.44 -22.23
CA SER A 458 7.69 10.94 -22.72
C SER A 458 7.58 10.98 -24.24
N MET A 459 8.72 11.07 -24.94
CA MET A 459 8.81 11.07 -26.41
C MET A 459 8.14 9.85 -27.05
N GLU A 460 8.34 8.63 -26.50
CA GLU A 460 7.70 7.44 -27.08
C GLU A 460 6.18 7.50 -26.95
N LEU A 461 5.69 7.94 -25.79
CA LEU A 461 4.26 8.11 -25.51
C LEU A 461 3.63 9.15 -26.46
N ILE A 462 4.30 10.27 -26.68
CA ILE A 462 3.87 11.31 -27.64
C ILE A 462 3.77 10.72 -29.06
N GLY A 463 4.77 9.93 -29.47
CA GLY A 463 4.76 9.26 -30.77
C GLY A 463 3.61 8.25 -30.90
N CYS A 464 3.34 7.47 -29.86
CA CYS A 464 2.23 6.52 -29.84
C CYS A 464 0.87 7.24 -29.88
N LEU A 465 0.69 8.34 -29.15
CA LEU A 465 -0.54 9.15 -29.19
C LEU A 465 -0.82 9.66 -30.60
N ILE A 466 0.18 10.23 -31.28
CA ILE A 466 0.01 10.73 -32.65
C ILE A 466 -0.32 9.59 -33.62
N ARG A 467 0.32 8.43 -33.48
CA ARG A 467 0.01 7.24 -34.30
C ARG A 467 -1.37 6.64 -34.04
N ALA A 468 -1.89 6.75 -32.82
CA ALA A 468 -3.19 6.23 -32.47
C ALA A 468 -4.35 7.15 -32.93
N PHE A 469 -4.13 8.47 -32.95
CA PHE A 469 -5.22 9.45 -33.06
C PHE A 469 -5.10 10.44 -34.23
N ALA A 470 -4.16 10.25 -35.15
CA ALA A 470 -4.06 11.05 -36.38
C ALA A 470 -3.60 10.22 -37.57
N GLY A 471 -4.09 10.57 -38.76
CA GLY A 471 -3.68 9.97 -40.04
C GLY A 471 -3.83 10.92 -41.24
N PRO A 472 -3.78 10.39 -42.48
CA PRO A 472 -3.93 11.18 -43.69
C PRO A 472 -5.22 12.02 -43.68
N GLY A 473 -5.08 13.33 -43.89
CA GLY A 473 -6.19 14.28 -43.88
C GLY A 473 -6.51 14.90 -42.51
N ASP A 474 -5.96 14.34 -41.42
CA ASP A 474 -6.06 14.93 -40.08
C ASP A 474 -5.00 15.99 -39.82
N ARG A 475 -5.22 16.80 -38.80
CA ARG A 475 -4.30 17.84 -38.34
C ARG A 475 -3.92 17.67 -36.88
N VAL A 476 -2.63 17.82 -36.60
CA VAL A 476 -2.09 17.98 -35.24
C VAL A 476 -1.69 19.43 -35.06
N LEU A 477 -2.32 20.11 -34.11
CA LEU A 477 -2.07 21.52 -33.82
C LEU A 477 -1.10 21.65 -32.63
N GLY A 478 0.07 22.25 -32.87
CA GLY A 478 0.99 22.66 -31.81
C GLY A 478 1.20 24.17 -31.77
N ILE A 479 2.30 24.61 -31.16
CA ILE A 479 2.66 26.02 -30.97
C ILE A 479 3.89 26.39 -31.81
N ASP A 480 4.09 27.68 -32.10
CA ASP A 480 5.15 28.22 -32.98
C ASP A 480 6.52 27.57 -32.78
N TYR A 481 6.93 27.48 -31.52
CA TYR A 481 8.24 27.02 -31.10
C TYR A 481 8.19 25.65 -30.42
N GLY A 482 7.07 24.95 -30.47
CA GLY A 482 6.86 23.70 -29.74
C GLY A 482 7.88 22.62 -30.05
N TYR A 483 7.95 21.61 -29.18
CA TYR A 483 8.95 20.54 -29.29
C TYR A 483 8.90 19.84 -30.66
N ALA A 484 10.01 19.92 -31.41
CA ALA A 484 10.05 19.56 -32.82
C ALA A 484 9.66 18.10 -33.13
N PHE A 485 9.77 17.21 -32.15
CA PHE A 485 9.40 15.80 -32.31
C PHE A 485 7.92 15.61 -32.65
N ALA A 486 7.02 16.45 -32.12
CA ALA A 486 5.59 16.35 -32.43
C ALA A 486 5.36 16.48 -33.95
N ALA A 487 5.96 17.49 -34.58
CA ALA A 487 5.88 17.67 -36.04
C ALA A 487 6.48 16.48 -36.82
N SER A 488 7.60 15.93 -36.36
CA SER A 488 8.20 14.74 -36.98
C SER A 488 7.29 13.50 -36.86
N ALA A 489 6.69 13.28 -35.69
CA ALA A 489 5.76 12.17 -35.47
C ALA A 489 4.45 12.34 -36.27
N THR A 490 3.96 13.57 -36.43
CA THR A 490 2.81 13.89 -37.29
C THR A 490 3.11 13.57 -38.75
N ALA A 491 4.31 13.91 -39.25
CA ALA A 491 4.71 13.56 -40.61
C ALA A 491 4.83 12.04 -40.82
N GLN A 492 5.21 11.26 -39.81
CA GLN A 492 5.29 9.79 -39.90
C GLN A 492 3.94 9.13 -40.17
N VAL A 493 2.83 9.78 -39.79
CA VAL A 493 1.46 9.30 -40.01
C VAL A 493 0.76 10.01 -41.18
N GLN A 494 1.52 10.81 -41.94
CA GLN A 494 1.03 11.58 -43.10
C GLN A 494 -0.10 12.56 -42.75
N ALA A 495 -0.16 13.02 -41.50
CA ALA A 495 -1.04 14.11 -41.07
C ALA A 495 -0.35 15.46 -41.24
N ASP A 496 -1.13 16.55 -41.22
CA ASP A 496 -0.61 17.92 -41.32
C ASP A 496 -0.33 18.51 -39.93
N TYR A 497 0.87 19.06 -39.73
CA TYR A 497 1.22 19.77 -38.50
C TYR A 497 0.98 21.27 -38.61
N LEU A 498 0.04 21.79 -37.82
CA LEU A 498 -0.27 23.21 -37.74
C LEU A 498 0.40 23.86 -36.53
N LYS A 499 0.64 25.17 -36.62
CA LYS A 499 1.23 25.97 -35.53
C LYS A 499 0.32 27.13 -35.16
N ALA A 500 -0.08 27.18 -33.90
CA ALA A 500 -0.70 28.33 -33.28
C ALA A 500 0.37 29.35 -32.89
N ARG A 501 0.09 30.63 -33.14
CA ARG A 501 1.05 31.70 -32.83
C ARG A 501 1.21 31.89 -31.32
N GLU A 502 2.44 31.99 -30.84
CA GLU A 502 2.75 32.37 -29.46
C GLU A 502 2.71 33.90 -29.27
N ARG A 503 2.40 34.37 -28.05
CA ARG A 503 2.47 35.79 -27.67
C ARG A 503 3.70 36.00 -26.80
N ALA A 504 4.66 36.79 -27.29
CA ALA A 504 5.91 37.06 -26.57
C ALA A 504 6.61 35.78 -26.07
N LEU A 505 6.75 34.78 -26.95
CA LEU A 505 7.36 33.47 -26.65
C LEU A 505 6.60 32.63 -25.60
N THR A 506 5.35 32.98 -25.31
CA THR A 506 4.46 32.27 -24.38
C THR A 506 3.27 31.70 -25.13
N VAL A 507 2.83 30.51 -24.72
CA VAL A 507 1.62 29.86 -25.23
C VAL A 507 0.42 30.80 -25.13
N SER A 508 -0.44 30.81 -26.14
CA SER A 508 -1.66 31.62 -26.18
C SER A 508 -2.86 30.73 -26.47
N VAL A 509 -3.72 30.53 -25.47
CA VAL A 509 -4.92 29.70 -25.59
C VAL A 509 -5.85 30.21 -26.69
N ASP A 510 -6.09 31.52 -26.76
CA ASP A 510 -6.90 32.14 -27.81
C ASP A 510 -6.40 31.78 -29.21
N ASN A 511 -5.08 31.84 -29.41
CA ASN A 511 -4.47 31.59 -30.71
C ASN A 511 -4.52 30.10 -31.07
N ILE A 512 -4.46 29.20 -30.08
CA ILE A 512 -4.66 27.76 -30.28
C ILE A 512 -6.11 27.51 -30.72
N LEU A 513 -7.09 28.04 -29.99
CA LEU A 513 -8.50 27.87 -30.31
C LEU A 513 -8.86 28.45 -31.69
N ALA A 514 -8.27 29.60 -32.06
CA ALA A 514 -8.48 30.23 -33.36
C ALA A 514 -7.79 29.51 -34.54
N ALA A 515 -6.68 28.80 -34.28
CA ALA A 515 -5.95 28.05 -35.31
C ALA A 515 -6.54 26.66 -35.60
N ARG A 516 -7.50 26.20 -34.78
CA ARG A 516 -8.20 24.93 -34.96
C ARG A 516 -9.01 24.91 -36.26
N THR A 517 -9.03 23.76 -36.91
CA THR A 517 -9.92 23.47 -38.04
C THR A 517 -10.76 22.22 -37.77
N PRO A 518 -11.80 21.92 -38.58
CA PRO A 518 -12.62 20.72 -38.40
C PRO A 518 -11.82 19.39 -38.46
N GLU A 519 -10.66 19.40 -39.12
CA GLU A 519 -9.77 18.23 -39.25
C GLU A 519 -8.76 18.12 -38.10
N THR A 520 -8.78 19.05 -37.13
CA THR A 520 -7.89 18.97 -35.97
C THR A 520 -8.30 17.81 -35.08
N ARG A 521 -7.39 16.85 -34.85
CA ARG A 521 -7.63 15.68 -33.98
C ARG A 521 -6.84 15.74 -32.67
N ILE A 522 -5.66 16.37 -32.70
CA ILE A 522 -4.79 16.49 -31.53
C ILE A 522 -4.36 17.95 -31.38
N VAL A 523 -4.44 18.48 -30.16
CA VAL A 523 -3.81 19.73 -29.74
C VAL A 523 -2.68 19.39 -28.78
N PHE A 524 -1.46 19.82 -29.11
CA PHE A 524 -0.26 19.54 -28.33
C PHE A 524 0.28 20.83 -27.69
N VAL A 525 0.34 20.85 -26.36
CA VAL A 525 0.86 21.98 -25.58
C VAL A 525 1.95 21.51 -24.66
N CYS A 526 3.09 22.20 -24.67
CA CYS A 526 4.17 21.99 -23.70
C CYS A 526 4.15 23.14 -22.69
N ASN A 527 3.95 22.82 -21.42
CA ASN A 527 3.87 23.81 -20.33
C ASN A 527 4.55 23.25 -19.06
N PRO A 528 5.69 23.79 -18.61
CA PRO A 528 6.43 24.93 -19.17
C PRO A 528 6.96 24.71 -20.60
N GLY A 529 7.03 25.79 -21.39
CA GLY A 529 7.34 25.76 -22.81
C GLY A 529 8.79 25.37 -23.14
N ASN A 530 8.97 24.68 -24.28
CA ASN A 530 10.27 24.30 -24.81
C ASN A 530 10.33 24.61 -26.32
N PRO A 531 11.24 25.51 -26.77
CA PRO A 531 12.46 25.98 -26.09
C PRO A 531 12.35 27.32 -25.35
N THR A 532 11.16 27.90 -25.21
CA THR A 532 11.00 29.27 -24.70
C THR A 532 11.21 29.40 -23.19
N GLY A 533 10.89 28.35 -22.43
CA GLY A 533 11.02 28.30 -20.97
C GLY A 533 9.86 28.96 -20.21
N THR A 534 8.95 29.65 -20.90
CA THR A 534 7.83 30.38 -20.31
C THR A 534 6.74 29.43 -19.78
N LEU A 535 5.90 29.93 -18.88
CA LEU A 535 4.84 29.17 -18.22
C LEU A 535 3.51 29.93 -18.37
N ILE A 536 2.43 29.22 -18.70
CA ILE A 536 1.06 29.72 -18.50
C ILE A 536 0.45 29.11 -17.23
N PRO A 537 -0.44 29.82 -16.52
CA PRO A 537 -1.12 29.28 -15.35
C PRO A 537 -2.04 28.12 -15.72
N ASN A 538 -2.30 27.22 -14.78
CA ASN A 538 -3.20 26.08 -14.99
C ASN A 538 -4.61 26.49 -15.42
N SER A 539 -5.12 27.63 -14.93
CA SER A 539 -6.43 28.17 -15.35
C SER A 539 -6.56 28.35 -16.86
N GLU A 540 -5.46 28.69 -17.56
CA GLU A 540 -5.44 28.78 -19.02
C GLU A 540 -5.47 27.40 -19.68
N LEU A 541 -4.76 26.40 -19.13
CA LEU A 541 -4.85 25.01 -19.63
C LEU A 541 -6.26 24.42 -19.44
N LEU A 542 -6.90 24.69 -18.30
CA LEU A 542 -8.29 24.32 -18.04
C LEU A 542 -9.23 25.00 -19.04
N GLY A 543 -9.02 26.31 -19.30
CA GLY A 543 -9.76 27.07 -20.30
C GLY A 543 -9.56 26.53 -21.73
N LEU A 544 -8.35 26.10 -22.07
CA LEU A 544 -8.07 25.47 -23.36
C LEU A 544 -8.87 24.17 -23.51
N ARG A 545 -8.84 23.28 -22.51
CA ARG A 545 -9.63 22.04 -22.55
C ARG A 545 -11.13 22.34 -22.69
N ALA A 546 -11.65 23.29 -21.92
CA ALA A 546 -13.06 23.68 -22.00
C ALA A 546 -13.44 24.26 -23.38
N GLY A 547 -12.51 24.92 -24.07
CA GLY A 547 -12.72 25.48 -25.41
C GLY A 547 -12.58 24.48 -26.56
N LEU A 548 -12.06 23.27 -26.31
CA LEU A 548 -11.84 22.25 -27.33
C LEU A 548 -13.04 21.28 -27.43
N PRO A 549 -13.46 20.88 -28.65
CA PRO A 549 -14.44 19.82 -28.82
C PRO A 549 -13.99 18.50 -28.17
N ALA A 550 -14.94 17.71 -27.67
CA ALA A 550 -14.66 16.44 -26.99
C ALA A 550 -13.97 15.40 -27.88
N ASP A 551 -14.09 15.50 -29.21
CA ASP A 551 -13.42 14.63 -30.19
C ASP A 551 -12.00 15.09 -30.54
N VAL A 552 -11.50 16.16 -29.91
CA VAL A 552 -10.12 16.65 -30.03
C VAL A 552 -9.34 16.29 -28.78
N LEU A 553 -8.29 15.50 -28.96
CA LEU A 553 -7.39 15.08 -27.88
C LEU A 553 -6.45 16.24 -27.50
N LEU A 554 -6.46 16.62 -26.23
CA LEU A 554 -5.46 17.53 -25.66
C LEU A 554 -4.29 16.74 -25.07
N VAL A 555 -3.07 16.99 -25.55
CA VAL A 555 -1.84 16.44 -24.99
C VAL A 555 -1.06 17.55 -24.31
N VAL A 556 -0.93 17.47 -22.98
CA VAL A 556 -0.14 18.38 -22.16
C VAL A 556 1.21 17.74 -21.83
N ASP A 557 2.28 18.22 -22.46
CA ASP A 557 3.65 17.82 -22.17
C ASP A 557 4.23 18.63 -21.01
N GLN A 558 4.36 17.96 -19.87
CA GLN A 558 4.89 18.46 -18.61
C GLN A 558 6.33 17.99 -18.37
N ALA A 559 7.16 17.89 -19.43
CA ALA A 559 8.57 17.48 -19.31
C ALA A 559 9.42 18.31 -18.33
N TYR A 560 8.98 19.52 -17.96
CA TYR A 560 9.67 20.41 -17.02
C TYR A 560 8.79 20.82 -15.82
N ALA A 561 7.64 20.18 -15.61
CA ALA A 561 6.66 20.64 -14.63
C ALA A 561 7.20 20.66 -13.19
N GLU A 562 8.13 19.76 -12.83
CA GLU A 562 8.73 19.78 -11.48
C GLU A 562 9.39 21.13 -11.12
N PHE A 563 9.82 21.92 -12.11
CA PHE A 563 10.37 23.27 -11.90
C PHE A 563 9.31 24.37 -11.69
N ALA A 564 8.03 24.04 -11.86
CA ALA A 564 6.87 24.91 -11.78
C ALA A 564 5.79 24.40 -10.82
N ASP A 565 5.90 23.18 -10.29
CA ASP A 565 4.88 22.55 -9.43
C ASP A 565 4.55 23.37 -8.16
N ALA A 566 5.43 24.27 -7.71
CA ALA A 566 5.16 25.20 -6.60
C ALA A 566 4.29 26.41 -6.98
N GLU A 567 4.26 26.77 -8.26
CA GLU A 567 3.50 27.90 -8.81
C GLU A 567 2.20 27.44 -9.49
N ASN A 568 2.20 26.22 -10.04
CA ASN A 568 1.06 25.56 -10.67
C ASN A 568 0.83 24.19 -10.00
N ASP A 569 -0.30 24.03 -9.30
CA ASP A 569 -0.65 22.75 -8.67
C ASP A 569 -0.75 21.62 -9.72
N PRO A 570 0.05 20.55 -9.61
CA PRO A 570 -0.03 19.41 -10.52
C PRO A 570 -1.42 18.77 -10.58
N GLY A 571 -2.16 18.79 -9.45
CA GLY A 571 -3.45 18.14 -9.31
C GLY A 571 -4.50 18.66 -10.30
N GLU A 572 -4.52 19.96 -10.55
CA GLU A 572 -5.50 20.59 -11.45
C GLU A 572 -5.36 20.09 -12.90
N VAL A 573 -4.13 19.91 -13.37
CA VAL A 573 -3.87 19.45 -14.74
C VAL A 573 -4.07 17.94 -14.86
N PHE A 574 -3.71 17.16 -13.83
CA PHE A 574 -3.99 15.73 -13.81
C PHE A 574 -5.50 15.44 -13.77
N ALA A 575 -6.30 16.27 -13.10
CA ALA A 575 -7.76 16.14 -13.08
C ALA A 575 -8.39 16.26 -14.48
N LEU A 576 -7.75 16.93 -15.44
CA LEU A 576 -8.24 16.99 -16.83
C LEU A 576 -8.27 15.62 -17.51
N VAL A 577 -7.42 14.69 -17.09
CA VAL A 577 -7.37 13.32 -17.64
C VAL A 577 -8.68 12.58 -17.39
N GLU A 578 -9.40 12.93 -16.33
CA GLU A 578 -10.72 12.36 -16.01
C GLU A 578 -11.80 12.70 -17.04
N GLY A 579 -11.59 13.76 -17.83
CA GLY A 579 -12.49 14.16 -18.92
C GLY A 579 -12.51 13.20 -20.12
N GLY A 580 -11.60 12.21 -20.17
CA GLY A 580 -11.57 11.21 -21.25
C GLY A 580 -10.87 11.65 -22.54
N ASP A 581 -10.52 12.94 -22.65
CA ASP A 581 -10.06 13.61 -23.86
C ASP A 581 -8.72 14.35 -23.68
N THR A 582 -8.06 14.15 -22.54
CA THR A 582 -6.80 14.82 -22.18
C THR A 582 -5.77 13.83 -21.68
N VAL A 583 -4.52 13.99 -22.08
CA VAL A 583 -3.37 13.22 -21.61
C VAL A 583 -2.29 14.15 -21.09
N VAL A 584 -1.70 13.79 -19.96
CA VAL A 584 -0.53 14.50 -19.41
C VAL A 584 0.70 13.61 -19.52
N THR A 585 1.83 14.13 -20.00
CA THR A 585 3.08 13.37 -20.09
C THR A 585 4.19 14.01 -19.26
N ARG A 586 5.00 13.18 -18.58
CA ARG A 586 6.15 13.58 -17.76
C ARG A 586 7.38 12.71 -18.06
N THR A 587 8.55 13.15 -17.60
CA THR A 587 9.81 12.49 -17.93
C THR A 587 10.78 12.48 -16.76
N LEU A 588 11.55 11.40 -16.62
CA LEU A 588 12.65 11.35 -15.65
C LEU A 588 13.94 11.96 -16.23
N SER A 589 13.89 12.46 -17.47
CA SER A 589 15.08 12.99 -18.16
C SER A 589 15.54 14.36 -17.66
N LYS A 590 14.70 15.09 -16.90
CA LYS A 590 14.97 16.49 -16.51
C LYS A 590 15.25 16.59 -15.01
N ALA A 591 14.22 16.80 -14.19
CA ALA A 591 14.36 17.01 -12.75
C ALA A 591 15.09 15.86 -12.05
N TYR A 592 14.83 14.62 -12.49
CA TYR A 592 15.45 13.41 -11.93
C TYR A 592 16.87 13.12 -12.48
N GLY A 593 17.37 13.86 -13.47
CA GLY A 593 18.73 13.67 -14.00
C GLY A 593 18.97 12.37 -14.78
N LEU A 594 17.93 11.61 -15.13
CA LEU A 594 18.04 10.29 -15.76
C LEU A 594 17.83 10.31 -17.29
N ALA A 595 18.36 11.33 -17.98
CA ALA A 595 18.17 11.46 -19.44
C ALA A 595 18.65 10.23 -20.23
N GLY A 596 19.77 9.63 -19.82
CA GLY A 596 20.34 8.42 -20.44
C GLY A 596 19.57 7.14 -20.12
N ALA A 597 18.78 7.09 -19.04
CA ALA A 597 18.00 5.91 -18.66
C ALA A 597 16.78 5.70 -19.57
N ARG A 598 16.39 6.72 -20.34
CA ARG A 598 15.23 6.63 -21.26
C ARG A 598 13.96 6.15 -20.54
N ALA A 599 13.61 6.81 -19.43
CA ALA A 599 12.37 6.55 -18.71
C ALA A 599 11.49 7.82 -18.67
N GLY A 600 10.21 7.64 -18.92
CA GLY A 600 9.17 8.64 -18.77
C GLY A 600 7.82 7.98 -18.60
N TRP A 601 6.80 8.78 -18.29
CA TRP A 601 5.47 8.28 -18.01
C TRP A 601 4.42 9.26 -18.48
N GLY A 602 3.18 8.82 -18.59
CA GLY A 602 2.04 9.70 -18.81
C GLY A 602 0.83 9.20 -18.06
N TYR A 603 -0.10 10.12 -17.82
CA TYR A 603 -1.39 9.87 -17.23
C TYR A 603 -2.47 9.98 -18.31
N PHE A 604 -3.25 8.92 -18.48
CA PHE A 604 -4.14 8.70 -19.61
C PHE A 604 -5.54 8.29 -19.13
N PRO A 605 -6.60 8.71 -19.83
CA PRO A 605 -7.91 8.12 -19.63
C PRO A 605 -7.92 6.69 -20.19
N PRO A 606 -8.74 5.78 -19.64
CA PRO A 606 -8.70 4.35 -19.99
C PRO A 606 -8.84 4.06 -21.49
N GLY A 607 -9.74 4.77 -22.20
CA GLY A 607 -9.94 4.59 -23.64
C GLY A 607 -8.70 4.92 -24.46
N ILE A 608 -8.02 6.01 -24.12
CA ILE A 608 -6.78 6.43 -24.80
C ILE A 608 -5.62 5.53 -24.42
N ALA A 609 -5.51 5.15 -23.13
CA ALA A 609 -4.49 4.23 -22.65
C ALA A 609 -4.53 2.89 -23.39
N GLY A 610 -5.73 2.38 -23.67
CA GLY A 610 -5.96 1.16 -24.44
C GLY A 610 -5.38 1.23 -25.86
N GLU A 611 -5.61 2.32 -26.59
CA GLU A 611 -5.06 2.50 -27.95
C GLU A 611 -3.54 2.69 -27.95
N VAL A 612 -3.01 3.46 -26.99
CA VAL A 612 -1.57 3.69 -26.88
C VAL A 612 -0.82 2.40 -26.54
N ARG A 613 -1.37 1.52 -25.67
CA ARG A 613 -0.77 0.23 -25.34
C ARG A 613 -0.56 -0.67 -26.55
N LYS A 614 -1.48 -0.66 -27.52
CA LYS A 614 -1.35 -1.47 -28.76
C LYS A 614 -0.11 -1.09 -29.59
N LEU A 615 0.39 0.13 -29.40
CA LEU A 615 1.52 0.69 -30.15
C LEU A 615 2.82 0.71 -29.34
N LEU A 616 2.77 0.43 -28.04
CA LEU A 616 3.96 0.40 -27.19
C LEU A 616 4.70 -0.93 -27.37
N ASN A 617 6.02 -0.84 -27.45
CA ASN A 617 6.85 -2.03 -27.35
C ASN A 617 6.81 -2.51 -25.88
N PRO A 618 6.42 -3.76 -25.59
CA PRO A 618 6.35 -4.28 -24.22
C PRO A 618 7.71 -4.29 -23.50
N ASN A 619 8.81 -4.18 -24.24
CA ASN A 619 10.19 -4.16 -23.74
C ASN A 619 10.89 -2.80 -23.96
N ASN A 620 10.13 -1.70 -24.04
CA ASN A 620 10.62 -0.36 -24.37
C ASN A 620 11.64 0.24 -23.37
N ILE A 621 11.54 -0.09 -22.08
CA ILE A 621 12.44 0.40 -21.03
C ILE A 621 13.27 -0.77 -20.49
N SER A 622 14.61 -0.63 -20.53
CA SER A 622 15.50 -1.68 -20.03
C SER A 622 15.38 -1.89 -18.51
N ILE A 623 15.57 -3.12 -18.04
CA ILE A 623 15.50 -3.49 -16.61
C ILE A 623 16.35 -2.55 -15.73
N PRO A 624 17.62 -2.23 -16.07
CA PRO A 624 18.41 -1.28 -15.27
C PRO A 624 17.77 0.11 -15.19
N SER A 625 17.15 0.56 -16.29
CA SER A 625 16.48 1.86 -16.34
C SER A 625 15.19 1.88 -15.54
N GLN A 626 14.44 0.78 -15.50
CA GLN A 626 13.28 0.63 -14.61
C GLN A 626 13.70 0.71 -13.14
N ALA A 627 14.80 0.04 -12.76
CA ALA A 627 15.33 0.10 -11.40
C ALA A 627 15.78 1.52 -11.01
N MET A 628 16.53 2.20 -11.89
CA MET A 628 16.93 3.59 -11.69
C MET A 628 15.71 4.52 -11.57
N ALA A 629 14.71 4.34 -12.43
CA ALA A 629 13.48 5.13 -12.43
C ALA A 629 12.69 4.94 -11.12
N ALA A 630 12.50 3.69 -10.69
CA ALA A 630 11.78 3.37 -9.45
C ALA A 630 12.50 3.94 -8.21
N ALA A 631 13.83 3.84 -8.16
CA ALA A 631 14.63 4.43 -7.08
C ALA A 631 14.48 5.96 -7.05
N ALA A 632 14.62 6.62 -8.21
CA ALA A 632 14.49 8.07 -8.32
C ALA A 632 13.08 8.57 -7.98
N MET A 633 12.04 7.84 -8.37
CA MET A 633 10.65 8.19 -8.04
C MET A 633 10.32 8.02 -6.55
N ARG A 634 11.03 7.15 -5.81
CA ARG A 634 10.89 7.02 -4.36
C ARG A 634 11.61 8.15 -3.61
N ASP A 635 12.72 8.64 -4.14
CA ASP A 635 13.51 9.72 -3.54
C ASP A 635 13.07 11.13 -4.02
N GLN A 636 11.83 11.49 -3.67
CA GLN A 636 11.26 12.80 -4.01
C GLN A 636 12.01 13.96 -3.35
N THR A 637 12.62 13.73 -2.19
CA THR A 637 13.42 14.74 -1.50
C THR A 637 14.64 15.14 -2.31
N HIS A 638 15.41 14.16 -2.82
CA HIS A 638 16.55 14.45 -3.68
C HIS A 638 16.15 15.21 -4.95
N MET A 639 15.06 14.80 -5.60
CA MET A 639 14.54 15.46 -6.80
C MET A 639 14.19 16.94 -6.52
N ARG A 640 13.42 17.21 -5.46
CA ARG A 640 13.03 18.58 -5.08
C ARG A 640 14.24 19.46 -4.77
N ASP A 641 15.23 18.91 -4.08
CA ASP A 641 16.48 19.62 -3.81
C ASP A 641 17.27 19.93 -5.08
N ALA A 642 17.32 18.99 -6.03
CA ALA A 642 17.97 19.19 -7.32
C ALA A 642 17.26 20.27 -8.16
N VAL A 643 15.93 20.28 -8.17
CA VAL A 643 15.11 21.32 -8.78
C VAL A 643 15.39 22.68 -8.15
N ALA A 644 15.34 22.80 -6.82
CA ALA A 644 15.55 24.05 -6.11
C ALA A 644 16.95 24.64 -6.38
N ARG A 645 18.00 23.81 -6.32
CA ARG A 645 19.37 24.24 -6.64
C ARG A 645 19.50 24.70 -8.10
N THR A 646 18.93 23.95 -9.03
CA THR A 646 19.00 24.28 -10.46
C THR A 646 18.23 25.58 -10.76
N ALA A 647 17.05 25.77 -10.17
CA ALA A 647 16.25 26.98 -10.30
C ALA A 647 16.98 28.21 -9.74
N ALA A 648 17.67 28.08 -8.59
CA ALA A 648 18.47 29.15 -8.02
C ALA A 648 19.63 29.58 -8.96
N ILE A 649 20.35 28.62 -9.55
CA ILE A 649 21.42 28.90 -10.53
C ILE A 649 20.82 29.54 -11.79
N ARG A 650 19.71 28.99 -12.30
CA ARG A 650 18.98 29.49 -13.47
C ARG A 650 18.60 30.97 -13.30
N ASN A 651 17.97 31.30 -12.18
CA ASN A 651 17.44 32.64 -11.93
C ASN A 651 18.58 33.66 -11.81
N ARG A 652 19.69 33.30 -11.14
CA ARG A 652 20.89 34.15 -11.08
C ARG A 652 21.51 34.37 -12.46
N PHE A 653 21.68 33.29 -13.24
CA PHE A 653 22.26 33.39 -14.57
C PHE A 653 21.37 34.21 -15.54
N ALA A 654 20.05 34.02 -15.49
CA ALA A 654 19.09 34.81 -16.26
C ALA A 654 19.18 36.30 -15.91
N ALA A 655 19.17 36.64 -14.61
CA ALA A 655 19.30 38.01 -14.14
C ALA A 655 20.61 38.66 -14.60
N ALA A 656 21.72 37.92 -14.55
CA ALA A 656 23.01 38.41 -15.00
C ALA A 656 23.05 38.64 -16.53
N CYS A 657 22.46 37.76 -17.33
CA CYS A 657 22.34 37.98 -18.78
C CYS A 657 21.49 39.21 -19.09
N ARG A 658 20.39 39.44 -18.37
CA ARG A 658 19.57 40.66 -18.51
C ARG A 658 20.36 41.92 -18.15
N ALA A 659 21.22 41.85 -17.13
CA ALA A 659 22.10 42.95 -16.75
C ALA A 659 23.16 43.29 -17.82
N LEU A 660 23.47 42.35 -18.72
CA LEU A 660 24.29 42.58 -19.91
C LEU A 660 23.48 43.17 -21.09
N GLY A 661 22.18 43.43 -20.92
CA GLY A 661 21.31 43.94 -21.99
C GLY A 661 20.73 42.87 -22.90
N LEU A 662 20.93 41.58 -22.60
CA LEU A 662 20.36 40.48 -23.38
C LEU A 662 18.89 40.25 -22.99
N ALA A 663 18.05 39.97 -24.00
CA ALA A 663 16.65 39.61 -23.76
C ALA A 663 16.55 38.14 -23.33
N VAL A 664 16.12 37.91 -22.08
CA VAL A 664 15.98 36.57 -21.50
C VAL A 664 14.60 36.45 -20.84
N PRO A 665 13.64 35.70 -21.42
CA PRO A 665 12.35 35.45 -20.80
C PRO A 665 12.48 34.80 -19.42
N GLN A 666 11.46 34.95 -18.57
CA GLN A 666 11.43 34.21 -17.32
C GLN A 666 11.26 32.72 -17.63
N SER A 667 12.17 31.90 -17.10
CA SER A 667 12.16 30.46 -17.36
C SER A 667 11.69 29.70 -16.13
N HIS A 668 10.87 28.68 -16.36
CA HIS A 668 10.39 27.70 -15.37
C HIS A 668 10.87 26.29 -15.75
N THR A 669 12.07 26.18 -16.33
CA THR A 669 12.66 24.90 -16.76
C THR A 669 14.08 24.70 -16.19
N ASN A 670 14.83 23.71 -16.67
CA ASN A 670 16.27 23.57 -16.38
C ASN A 670 17.18 24.30 -17.38
N PHE A 671 16.65 25.25 -18.15
CA PHE A 671 17.41 26.05 -19.12
C PHE A 671 16.92 27.50 -19.14
N VAL A 672 17.63 28.37 -19.87
CA VAL A 672 17.15 29.71 -20.25
C VAL A 672 17.28 29.91 -21.75
N LEU A 673 16.38 30.70 -22.33
CA LEU A 673 16.48 31.16 -23.71
C LEU A 673 17.09 32.56 -23.73
N ILE A 674 18.17 32.75 -24.48
CA ILE A 674 18.88 34.02 -24.59
C ILE A 674 18.69 34.54 -26.01
N ARG A 675 18.09 35.71 -26.15
CA ARG A 675 17.87 36.39 -27.43
C ARG A 675 18.90 37.50 -27.62
N PHE A 676 19.57 37.47 -28.76
CA PHE A 676 20.56 38.45 -29.20
C PHE A 676 19.90 39.45 -30.18
N ALA A 677 20.56 40.57 -30.48
CA ALA A 677 19.96 41.59 -31.35
C ALA A 677 19.84 41.10 -32.81
N SER A 678 20.66 40.14 -33.22
CA SER A 678 20.59 39.52 -34.54
C SER A 678 21.05 38.07 -34.56
N PRO A 679 20.68 37.29 -35.60
CA PRO A 679 21.25 35.96 -35.85
C PRO A 679 22.78 35.97 -36.01
N GLY A 680 23.37 37.08 -36.46
CA GLY A 680 24.82 37.25 -36.57
C GLY A 680 25.47 37.24 -35.19
N GLU A 681 24.94 38.02 -34.26
CA GLU A 681 25.44 38.07 -32.88
C GLU A 681 25.27 36.73 -32.16
N ALA A 682 24.13 36.06 -32.33
CA ALA A 682 23.93 34.73 -31.75
C ALA A 682 24.99 33.71 -32.25
N ARG A 683 25.38 33.78 -33.53
CA ARG A 683 26.46 32.93 -34.09
C ARG A 683 27.83 33.30 -33.52
N THR A 684 28.13 34.59 -33.37
CA THR A 684 29.37 35.06 -32.74
C THR A 684 29.46 34.57 -31.29
N ALA A 685 28.35 34.66 -30.56
CA ALA A 685 28.26 34.18 -29.18
C ALA A 685 28.47 32.66 -29.09
N ASP A 686 27.82 31.87 -29.95
CA ASP A 686 28.00 30.42 -30.00
C ASP A 686 29.46 30.05 -30.34
N ALA A 687 30.08 30.74 -31.29
CA ALA A 687 31.49 30.52 -31.64
C ALA A 687 32.45 30.83 -30.47
N ALA A 688 32.23 31.94 -29.76
CA ALA A 688 33.03 32.32 -28.59
C ALA A 688 32.86 31.30 -27.45
N LEU A 689 31.63 30.86 -27.17
CA LEU A 689 31.36 29.82 -26.17
C LEU A 689 32.04 28.49 -26.53
N ARG A 690 31.98 28.07 -27.80
CA ARG A 690 32.62 26.85 -28.29
C ARG A 690 34.14 26.89 -28.17
N ALA A 691 34.77 28.06 -28.41
CA ALA A 691 36.21 28.23 -28.21
C ALA A 691 36.62 27.93 -26.76
N GLU A 692 35.74 28.25 -25.80
CA GLU A 692 35.90 27.94 -24.37
C GLU A 692 35.37 26.56 -23.94
N LYS A 693 35.05 25.71 -24.93
CA LYS A 693 34.47 24.36 -24.74
C LYS A 693 33.15 24.38 -23.98
N LEU A 694 32.38 25.45 -24.15
CA LEU A 694 31.02 25.60 -23.63
C LEU A 694 30.03 25.44 -24.79
N LEU A 695 29.02 24.61 -24.60
CA LEU A 695 28.04 24.28 -25.64
C LEU A 695 26.66 24.78 -25.23
N MET A 696 26.11 25.69 -26.02
CA MET A 696 24.69 26.03 -25.99
C MET A 696 24.03 25.49 -27.26
N ARG A 697 22.70 25.40 -27.25
CA ARG A 697 21.95 24.95 -28.42
C ARG A 697 21.45 26.16 -29.19
N GLY A 698 21.85 26.31 -30.45
CA GLY A 698 21.25 27.31 -31.36
C GLY A 698 19.81 26.95 -31.72
N MET A 699 18.92 27.96 -31.71
CA MET A 699 17.47 27.76 -31.86
C MET A 699 16.94 28.05 -33.27
N GLY A 700 17.81 28.19 -34.27
CA GLY A 700 17.41 28.45 -35.67
C GLY A 700 16.44 27.42 -36.25
N GLY A 701 16.58 26.14 -35.88
CA GLY A 701 15.64 25.07 -36.31
C GLY A 701 14.22 25.21 -35.75
N TYR A 702 14.02 26.07 -34.75
CA TYR A 702 12.70 26.43 -34.21
C TYR A 702 12.19 27.75 -34.78
N GLY A 703 12.92 28.41 -35.71
CA GLY A 703 12.57 29.76 -36.19
C GLY A 703 13.08 30.90 -35.30
N LEU A 704 13.88 30.59 -34.27
CA LEU A 704 14.50 31.53 -33.34
C LEU A 704 16.00 31.65 -33.64
N SER A 705 16.33 32.09 -34.85
CA SER A 705 17.71 32.14 -35.35
C SER A 705 18.62 33.14 -34.65
N ASP A 706 18.03 34.08 -33.92
CA ASP A 706 18.66 35.07 -33.03
C ASP A 706 18.80 34.59 -31.58
N CYS A 707 18.48 33.32 -31.28
CA CYS A 707 18.48 32.81 -29.91
C CYS A 707 19.43 31.62 -29.68
N LEU A 708 20.03 31.59 -28.49
CA LEU A 708 20.73 30.43 -27.91
C LEU A 708 19.99 29.93 -26.67
N ARG A 709 19.91 28.62 -26.49
CA ARG A 709 19.36 28.00 -25.27
C ARG A 709 20.46 27.44 -24.40
N ALA A 710 20.57 27.95 -23.18
CA ALA A 710 21.56 27.55 -22.19
C ALA A 710 20.93 26.58 -21.17
N THR A 711 21.31 25.31 -21.21
CA THR A 711 20.98 24.36 -20.14
C THR A 711 21.76 24.72 -18.88
N ILE A 712 21.10 24.70 -17.73
CA ILE A 712 21.73 25.05 -16.45
C ILE A 712 22.58 23.89 -15.96
N CYS A 713 23.86 24.19 -15.73
CA CYS A 713 24.85 23.27 -15.17
C CYS A 713 25.24 23.72 -13.76
N SER A 714 26.42 23.31 -13.28
CA SER A 714 26.97 23.83 -12.03
C SER A 714 27.20 25.35 -12.11
N GLN A 715 27.12 26.02 -10.95
CA GLN A 715 27.32 27.46 -10.82
C GLN A 715 28.61 27.93 -11.52
N LYS A 716 29.73 27.21 -11.31
CA LYS A 716 31.03 27.49 -11.93
C LYS A 716 31.00 27.48 -13.47
N VAL A 717 30.24 26.55 -14.07
CA VAL A 717 30.10 26.49 -15.53
C VAL A 717 29.28 27.66 -16.05
N MET A 718 28.20 28.01 -15.34
CA MET A 718 27.35 29.15 -15.70
C MET A 718 28.09 30.49 -15.55
N GLU A 719 28.96 30.64 -14.56
CA GLU A 719 29.83 31.82 -14.40
C GLU A 719 30.84 31.96 -15.54
N ARG A 720 31.45 30.85 -15.98
CA ARG A 720 32.34 30.85 -17.16
C ARG A 720 31.58 31.25 -18.42
N ALA A 721 30.38 30.71 -18.63
CA ALA A 721 29.54 31.10 -19.77
C ALA A 721 29.18 32.59 -19.73
N LEU A 722 28.82 33.11 -18.54
CA LEU A 722 28.52 34.52 -18.36
C LEU A 722 29.74 35.41 -18.65
N ALA A 723 30.94 35.01 -18.25
CA ALA A 723 32.16 35.76 -18.54
C ALA A 723 32.44 35.87 -20.05
N VAL A 724 32.21 34.79 -20.81
CA VAL A 724 32.30 34.81 -22.28
C VAL A 724 31.25 35.74 -22.87
N LEU A 725 29.99 35.63 -22.43
CA LEU A 725 28.90 36.50 -22.90
C LEU A 725 29.20 37.98 -22.59
N LYS A 726 29.75 38.30 -21.42
CA LYS A 726 30.16 39.66 -21.06
C LYS A 726 31.24 40.21 -21.98
N GLY A 727 32.17 39.38 -22.48
CA GLY A 727 33.25 39.81 -23.37
C GLY A 727 32.82 40.10 -24.81
N ILE A 728 31.62 39.68 -25.21
CA ILE A 728 31.08 39.84 -26.57
C ILE A 728 29.89 40.80 -26.65
N THR A 729 29.34 41.19 -25.51
CA THR A 729 28.22 42.14 -25.44
C THR A 729 28.81 43.55 -25.36
N PRO A 730 28.31 44.53 -26.13
CA PRO A 730 28.88 45.89 -26.21
C PRO A 730 29.03 46.62 -24.87
#